data_AF-A0A958EKZ9-F1
#
_entry.id   AF-A0A958EKZ9-F1
#
_cell.length_a   1.000
_cell.length_b   1.000
_cell.length_c   1.000
_cell.angle_alpha   90.00
_cell.angle_beta   90.00
_cell.angle_gamma   90.00
#
_symmetry.space_group_name_H-M   'P 1'
#
loop_
_entity.id
_entity.type
_entity.pdbx_description
1 polymer ?
#
loop_
_entity_poly.entity_id
_entity_poly.type
_entity_poly.pdbx_seq_one_letter_code
_entity_poly.pdbx_strand_id
1 'polypeptide(L)'
;MIARSLLIIGLFSILFGQTKQSIRFRQISIEDGLSQTSILDMMQDRQGFMWFATQDGLNKYDGYSFTYFKYDPYQHNTMSSNWVTTLFEDSQDNIWTISDGINLNRYLPVSDKIQRFRFSSWDHINRVISHRLVSEDRDGNLWVVNAAGFFRFDRQSEQFKSVPVDTTLFPPQKLIYAMSIFFDSKNRLWLATEDDHTLLLNYTNDGIRQIQLSAEIASRIQQTASREIKEDYWNNIWLLNDRELLRFDPGLSQYHRFPLKLSIPNQQLSFSQEANPMERFIEDKFHDLWFLTGSSLGRYDPESEQLREYAFCDLIANEKTLELNGLFEDSNGQLWLSSEQNGLLLYQRETDSFNAFTHNPAQRSSISDNAISSMFEDNNGTIWVGTNSAGVNYFNPNKQKFENYQFSDGKEINNDFVWGIAQDKNDIVWIATNGFGLVKYSTKERRVIRHYTAEKDGVGSSRIKTIFIDREGIIWLGTLGEGLISFNPENGKIRRFINKEGNLNSLANNFVNAIIEDHNGYLWIATSFGLNRFDKKNSFITYRGRFNDMNSLANTQTRSLYQDENGHIWVGTMYGLYELNPLTDKFTRYLSVLEDSTTISQNMVISLNGDRNGHIFIGTFGGGLNILDIKTQQIKLI
;
A
#
# COMPACT_ATOMS: atom_id res chain seq x y z
N MET A 1 -28.00 -6.43 -72.36
CA MET A 1 -26.72 -6.10 -71.69
C MET A 1 -27.03 -5.14 -70.56
N ILE A 2 -27.17 -5.70 -69.34
CA ILE A 2 -26.31 -5.44 -68.17
C ILE A 2 -26.52 -3.99 -67.66
N ALA A 3 -27.55 -3.77 -66.84
CA ALA A 3 -27.60 -3.96 -65.38
C ALA A 3 -26.97 -2.78 -64.62
N ARG A 4 -27.85 -1.88 -64.16
CA ARG A 4 -27.58 -0.92 -63.08
C ARG A 4 -27.82 -1.64 -61.76
N SER A 5 -26.75 -1.88 -61.01
CA SER A 5 -26.83 -2.46 -59.67
C SER A 5 -27.24 -1.37 -58.67
N LEU A 6 -28.46 -1.49 -58.14
CA LEU A 6 -28.89 -0.84 -56.90
C LEU A 6 -28.18 -1.53 -55.73
N LEU A 7 -27.51 -0.72 -54.90
CA LEU A 7 -26.91 -1.17 -53.65
C LEU A 7 -27.98 -1.08 -52.55
N ILE A 8 -28.59 -2.21 -52.21
CA ILE A 8 -29.51 -2.35 -51.08
C ILE A 8 -28.65 -2.59 -49.84
N ILE A 9 -28.62 -1.60 -48.94
CA ILE A 9 -28.02 -1.74 -47.61
C ILE A 9 -29.04 -2.50 -46.75
N GLY A 10 -28.85 -3.82 -46.64
CA GLY A 10 -29.60 -4.66 -45.73
C GLY A 10 -29.05 -4.53 -44.31
N LEU A 11 -29.81 -3.89 -43.44
CA LEU A 11 -29.67 -3.97 -41.98
C LEU A 11 -29.94 -5.43 -41.55
N PHE A 12 -28.87 -6.18 -41.26
CA PHE A 12 -28.97 -7.39 -40.44
C PHE A 12 -28.57 -7.05 -39.01
N SER A 13 -29.58 -6.84 -38.19
CA SER A 13 -29.51 -6.90 -36.73
C SER A 13 -29.15 -8.31 -36.30
N ILE A 14 -27.89 -8.53 -35.90
CA ILE A 14 -27.47 -9.73 -35.18
C ILE A 14 -27.38 -9.33 -33.70
N LEU A 15 -28.31 -9.87 -32.92
CA LEU A 15 -28.36 -9.78 -31.46
C LEU A 15 -27.04 -10.32 -30.87
N PHE A 16 -26.21 -9.43 -30.30
CA PHE A 16 -25.14 -9.86 -29.41
C PHE A 16 -25.77 -10.29 -28.07
N GLY A 17 -25.84 -11.60 -27.84
CA GLY A 17 -25.91 -12.13 -26.48
C GLY A 17 -24.60 -11.76 -25.77
N GLN A 18 -24.68 -10.92 -24.75
CA GLN A 18 -23.55 -10.57 -23.91
C GLN A 18 -23.04 -11.82 -23.17
N THR A 19 -21.88 -12.34 -23.54
CA THR A 19 -21.07 -13.14 -22.60
C THR A 19 -20.09 -12.20 -21.92
N LYS A 20 -20.48 -11.70 -20.74
CA LYS A 20 -19.66 -10.93 -19.80
C LYS A 20 -18.35 -11.68 -19.54
N GLN A 21 -17.20 -11.06 -19.84
CA GLN A 21 -15.89 -11.58 -19.49
C GLN A 21 -15.47 -11.03 -18.12
N SER A 22 -15.07 -11.95 -17.25
CA SER A 22 -14.90 -11.82 -15.81
C SER A 22 -13.51 -11.32 -15.44
N ILE A 23 -13.46 -10.34 -14.54
CA ILE A 23 -12.28 -9.96 -13.75
C ILE A 23 -11.71 -11.19 -13.04
N ARG A 24 -10.39 -11.35 -13.06
CA ARG A 24 -9.70 -12.35 -12.21
C ARG A 24 -8.96 -11.64 -11.09
N PHE A 25 -9.56 -11.75 -9.92
CA PHE A 25 -8.95 -11.49 -8.63
C PHE A 25 -7.99 -12.63 -8.31
N ARG A 26 -6.80 -12.32 -7.78
CA ARG A 26 -6.13 -13.29 -6.91
C ARG A 26 -6.88 -13.23 -5.59
N GLN A 27 -7.86 -14.11 -5.47
CA GLN A 27 -8.60 -14.25 -4.24
C GLN A 27 -7.65 -14.81 -3.20
N ILE A 28 -7.21 -13.95 -2.28
CA ILE A 28 -6.51 -14.38 -1.08
C ILE A 28 -7.58 -14.86 -0.12
N SER A 29 -7.64 -16.17 0.06
CA SER A 29 -8.70 -16.83 0.80
C SER A 29 -8.15 -17.66 1.94
N ILE A 30 -9.02 -18.44 2.56
CA ILE A 30 -8.63 -19.42 3.59
C ILE A 30 -7.59 -20.41 3.04
N GLU A 31 -7.61 -20.70 1.74
CA GLU A 31 -6.66 -21.60 1.09
C GLU A 31 -5.24 -21.02 1.01
N ASP A 32 -5.10 -19.68 1.04
CA ASP A 32 -3.81 -18.99 1.07
C ASP A 32 -3.27 -18.78 2.50
N GLY A 33 -4.07 -19.15 3.51
CA GLY A 33 -3.73 -19.04 4.94
C GLY A 33 -4.45 -17.93 5.70
N LEU A 34 -5.36 -17.18 5.06
CA LEU A 34 -6.22 -16.22 5.76
C LEU A 34 -7.16 -16.98 6.71
N SER A 35 -7.33 -16.52 7.95
CA SER A 35 -8.12 -17.30 8.91
C SER A 35 -9.63 -17.31 8.61
N GLN A 36 -10.17 -16.22 8.06
CA GLN A 36 -11.60 -16.09 7.74
C GLN A 36 -11.82 -15.01 6.69
N THR A 37 -12.86 -15.15 5.86
CA THR A 37 -13.11 -14.33 4.67
C THR A 37 -13.70 -12.94 4.95
N SER A 38 -14.36 -12.76 6.09
CA SER A 38 -14.94 -11.50 6.56
C SER A 38 -13.86 -10.68 7.26
N ILE A 39 -13.26 -9.76 6.52
CA ILE A 39 -12.28 -8.80 7.03
C ILE A 39 -13.04 -7.62 7.64
N LEU A 40 -12.84 -7.38 8.93
CA LEU A 40 -13.51 -6.32 9.70
C LEU A 40 -12.67 -5.05 9.80
N ASP A 41 -11.36 -5.19 9.77
CA ASP A 41 -10.42 -4.07 9.70
C ASP A 41 -9.12 -4.54 9.03
N MET A 42 -8.42 -3.62 8.38
CA MET A 42 -7.13 -3.87 7.78
C MET A 42 -6.22 -2.67 7.93
N MET A 43 -4.95 -2.94 8.19
CA MET A 43 -3.93 -1.91 8.19
C MET A 43 -2.61 -2.48 7.72
N GLN A 44 -1.76 -1.63 7.20
CA GLN A 44 -0.36 -1.94 7.04
C GLN A 44 0.37 -1.38 8.27
N ASP A 45 1.16 -2.21 8.96
CA ASP A 45 2.03 -1.68 10.02
C ASP A 45 3.21 -0.91 9.44
N ARG A 46 3.91 -0.17 10.28
CA ARG A 46 5.14 0.56 9.93
C ARG A 46 6.28 -0.34 9.47
N GLN A 47 6.31 -1.60 9.92
CA GLN A 47 7.24 -2.60 9.40
C GLN A 47 6.80 -3.13 8.02
N GLY A 48 5.62 -2.70 7.56
CA GLY A 48 4.98 -2.95 6.30
C GLY A 48 4.16 -4.24 6.23
N PHE A 49 4.07 -5.05 7.29
CA PHE A 49 3.18 -6.21 7.28
C PHE A 49 1.72 -5.78 7.12
N MET A 50 0.98 -6.51 6.30
CA MET A 50 -0.46 -6.31 6.21
C MET A 50 -1.13 -7.07 7.34
N TRP A 51 -1.97 -6.38 8.10
CA TRP A 51 -2.77 -6.96 9.17
C TRP A 51 -4.23 -7.00 8.76
N PHE A 52 -4.89 -8.11 9.05
CA PHE A 52 -6.32 -8.29 8.83
C PHE A 52 -6.98 -8.79 10.10
N ALA A 53 -7.89 -7.98 10.62
CA ALA A 53 -8.81 -8.35 11.67
C ALA A 53 -10.00 -9.08 11.06
N THR A 54 -10.32 -10.27 11.57
CA THR A 54 -11.39 -11.11 11.01
C THR A 54 -12.30 -11.65 12.11
N GLN A 55 -13.42 -12.27 11.73
CA GLN A 55 -14.31 -12.94 12.68
C GLN A 55 -13.69 -14.20 13.31
N ASP A 56 -12.65 -14.79 12.71
CA ASP A 56 -11.92 -15.95 13.29
C ASP A 56 -10.40 -15.69 13.39
N GLY A 57 -10.03 -14.54 13.93
CA GLY A 57 -8.72 -14.19 14.50
C GLY A 57 -7.98 -13.11 13.75
N LEU A 58 -6.72 -12.92 14.14
CA LEU A 58 -5.84 -11.88 13.58
C LEU A 58 -4.88 -12.51 12.59
N ASN A 59 -4.71 -11.86 11.44
CA ASN A 59 -3.85 -12.31 10.36
C ASN A 59 -2.76 -11.28 10.11
N LYS A 60 -1.51 -11.73 10.06
CA LYS A 60 -0.36 -10.94 9.62
C LYS A 60 0.16 -11.53 8.31
N TYR A 61 0.31 -10.70 7.30
CA TYR A 61 0.74 -11.09 5.97
C TYR A 61 2.01 -10.34 5.58
N ASP A 62 3.03 -11.11 5.20
CA ASP A 62 4.36 -10.62 4.86
C ASP A 62 4.59 -10.43 3.35
N GLY A 63 3.52 -10.56 2.55
CA GLY A 63 3.58 -10.55 1.09
C GLY A 63 3.72 -11.95 0.45
N TYR A 64 3.87 -13.00 1.26
CA TYR A 64 4.04 -14.38 0.80
C TYR A 64 3.18 -15.37 1.57
N SER A 65 3.06 -15.21 2.89
CA SER A 65 2.39 -16.14 3.80
C SER A 65 1.67 -15.44 4.93
N PHE A 66 0.65 -16.13 5.46
CA PHE A 66 -0.11 -15.66 6.61
C PHE A 66 0.41 -16.28 7.90
N THR A 67 0.59 -15.41 8.91
CA THR A 67 0.68 -15.82 10.31
C THR A 67 -0.68 -15.59 10.97
N TYR A 68 -1.23 -16.66 11.52
CA TYR A 68 -2.56 -16.67 12.13
C TYR A 68 -2.47 -16.70 13.65
N PHE A 69 -3.05 -15.69 14.30
CA PHE A 69 -3.17 -15.62 15.76
C PHE A 69 -4.60 -15.97 16.18
N LYS A 70 -4.74 -17.07 16.90
CA LYS A 70 -6.02 -17.62 17.41
C LYS A 70 -6.07 -17.57 18.94
N TYR A 71 -7.27 -17.49 19.50
CA TYR A 71 -7.55 -17.69 20.92
C TYR A 71 -7.33 -19.16 21.31
N ASP A 72 -6.50 -19.36 22.34
CA ASP A 72 -6.38 -20.63 23.07
C ASP A 72 -6.69 -20.37 24.56
N PRO A 73 -7.71 -21.03 25.15
CA PRO A 73 -8.08 -20.85 26.55
C PRO A 73 -7.01 -21.37 27.53
N TYR A 74 -6.13 -22.27 27.10
CA TYR A 74 -5.08 -22.86 27.94
C TYR A 74 -3.74 -22.13 27.81
N GLN A 75 -3.59 -21.22 26.82
CA GLN A 75 -2.38 -20.43 26.61
C GLN A 75 -2.64 -18.94 26.75
N HIS A 76 -1.98 -18.33 27.74
CA HIS A 76 -2.16 -16.92 28.10
C HIS A 76 -1.55 -15.93 27.08
N ASN A 77 -0.71 -16.41 26.15
CA ASN A 77 0.04 -15.59 25.19
C ASN A 77 -0.59 -15.58 23.78
N THR A 78 -1.87 -15.92 23.68
CA THR A 78 -2.62 -15.99 22.42
C THR A 78 -3.74 -14.94 22.43
N MET A 79 -4.50 -14.78 21.35
CA MET A 79 -5.59 -13.78 21.29
C MET A 79 -6.55 -13.94 22.47
N SER A 80 -7.22 -12.87 22.91
CA SER A 80 -8.26 -12.94 23.96
C SER A 80 -9.63 -13.37 23.43
N SER A 81 -9.90 -13.17 22.15
CA SER A 81 -10.98 -13.78 21.38
C SER A 81 -10.61 -13.84 19.90
N ASN A 82 -11.31 -14.67 19.13
CA ASN A 82 -11.12 -14.78 17.68
C ASN A 82 -11.86 -13.68 16.91
N TRP A 83 -12.89 -13.04 17.46
CA TRP A 83 -13.59 -12.01 16.70
C TRP A 83 -12.84 -10.68 16.79
N VAL A 84 -11.93 -10.36 15.87
CA VAL A 84 -11.11 -9.15 15.91
C VAL A 84 -11.78 -8.02 15.14
N THR A 85 -12.02 -6.87 15.76
CA THR A 85 -12.80 -5.77 15.15
C THR A 85 -11.99 -4.54 14.78
N THR A 86 -10.81 -4.37 15.37
CA THR A 86 -10.05 -3.12 15.24
C THR A 86 -8.56 -3.39 15.31
N LEU A 87 -7.83 -2.69 14.46
CA LEU A 87 -6.38 -2.63 14.44
C LEU A 87 -5.93 -1.19 14.71
N PHE A 88 -4.94 -1.04 15.57
CA PHE A 88 -4.33 0.25 15.86
C PHE A 88 -2.83 0.07 16.06
N GLU A 89 -2.03 0.91 15.41
CA GLU A 89 -0.59 0.98 15.62
C GLU A 89 -0.26 2.25 16.40
N ASP A 90 0.46 2.10 17.52
CA ASP A 90 0.91 3.25 18.31
C ASP A 90 2.23 3.86 17.80
N SER A 91 2.63 4.99 18.37
CA SER A 91 3.85 5.71 18.03
C SER A 91 5.11 4.88 18.24
N GLN A 92 5.05 3.78 19.01
CA GLN A 92 6.16 2.89 19.35
C GLN A 92 6.16 1.58 18.56
N ASP A 93 5.40 1.52 17.46
CA ASP A 93 5.28 0.36 16.56
C ASP A 93 4.65 -0.88 17.25
N ASN A 94 3.91 -0.69 18.35
CA ASN A 94 3.10 -1.76 18.91
C ASN A 94 1.78 -1.85 18.16
N ILE A 95 1.38 -3.09 17.85
CA ILE A 95 0.09 -3.37 17.24
C ILE A 95 -0.90 -3.76 18.34
N TRP A 96 -1.96 -2.97 18.44
CA TRP A 96 -3.07 -3.14 19.35
C TRP A 96 -4.30 -3.63 18.61
N THR A 97 -5.02 -4.59 19.21
CA THR A 97 -6.26 -5.08 18.62
C THR A 97 -7.37 -5.20 19.64
N ILE A 98 -8.60 -4.89 19.22
CA ILE A 98 -9.81 -5.15 20.00
C ILE A 98 -10.48 -6.42 19.44
N SER A 99 -10.97 -7.27 20.33
CA SER A 99 -11.68 -8.50 20.00
C SER A 99 -12.97 -8.68 20.81
N ASP A 100 -14.03 -9.19 20.19
CA ASP A 100 -15.42 -9.15 20.68
C ASP A 100 -15.92 -7.73 21.04
N GLY A 101 -15.35 -6.70 20.41
CA GLY A 101 -15.69 -5.29 20.69
C GLY A 101 -15.21 -4.76 22.04
N ILE A 102 -14.68 -5.63 22.90
CA ILE A 102 -14.20 -5.26 24.22
C ILE A 102 -12.73 -5.65 24.39
N ASN A 103 -12.35 -6.91 24.18
CA ASN A 103 -11.07 -7.46 24.59
C ASN A 103 -9.83 -6.87 23.90
N LEU A 104 -8.98 -6.16 24.65
CA LEU A 104 -7.75 -5.54 24.13
C LEU A 104 -6.55 -6.49 24.16
N ASN A 105 -5.80 -6.49 23.07
CA ASN A 105 -4.60 -7.28 22.85
C ASN A 105 -3.45 -6.37 22.38
N ARG A 106 -2.21 -6.70 22.76
CA ARG A 106 -0.99 -6.16 22.16
C ARG A 106 -0.20 -7.29 21.52
N TYR A 107 0.17 -7.14 20.26
CA TYR A 107 1.10 -8.03 19.60
C TYR A 107 2.55 -7.65 19.96
N LEU A 108 3.34 -8.67 20.32
CA LEU A 108 4.73 -8.53 20.74
C LEU A 108 5.67 -9.02 19.61
N PRO A 109 6.24 -8.11 18.80
CA PRO A 109 6.94 -8.46 17.55
C PRO A 109 8.18 -9.33 17.77
N VAL A 110 8.86 -9.21 18.91
CA VAL A 110 10.07 -10.00 19.21
C VAL A 110 9.76 -11.49 19.42
N SER A 111 8.53 -11.82 19.84
CA SER A 111 8.18 -13.18 20.25
C SER A 111 7.01 -13.80 19.49
N ASP A 112 6.42 -13.07 18.55
CA ASP A 112 5.17 -13.42 17.86
C ASP A 112 4.06 -13.89 18.82
N LYS A 113 3.95 -13.21 19.97
CA LYS A 113 2.96 -13.51 21.00
C LYS A 113 1.99 -12.37 21.18
N ILE A 114 0.84 -12.71 21.75
CA ILE A 114 -0.19 -11.74 22.12
C ILE A 114 -0.19 -11.58 23.64
N GLN A 115 -0.07 -10.34 24.10
CA GLN A 115 -0.34 -9.96 25.48
C GLN A 115 -1.80 -9.51 25.59
N ARG A 116 -2.53 -10.12 26.53
CA ARG A 116 -3.94 -9.82 26.79
C ARG A 116 -4.07 -8.78 27.89
N PHE A 117 -4.92 -7.79 27.71
CA PHE A 117 -5.30 -6.85 28.77
C PHE A 117 -6.74 -7.13 29.19
N ARG A 118 -6.93 -7.44 30.49
CA ARG A 118 -8.25 -7.65 31.07
C ARG A 118 -8.63 -6.44 31.90
N PHE A 119 -9.81 -5.92 31.66
CA PHE A 119 -10.41 -4.86 32.47
C PHE A 119 -11.42 -5.52 33.41
N SER A 120 -11.31 -5.25 34.71
CA SER A 120 -12.11 -5.89 35.76
C SER A 120 -13.61 -5.56 35.73
N SER A 121 -14.06 -4.73 34.78
CA SER A 121 -15.45 -4.25 34.64
C SER A 121 -16.10 -4.60 33.30
N TRP A 122 -15.50 -5.46 32.48
CA TRP A 122 -15.98 -5.80 31.12
C TRP A 122 -17.06 -6.88 31.05
N ASP A 123 -17.51 -7.43 32.17
CA ASP A 123 -18.12 -8.75 32.12
C ASP A 123 -19.45 -8.85 31.36
N HIS A 124 -20.25 -7.80 31.08
CA HIS A 124 -21.59 -8.02 30.51
C HIS A 124 -22.20 -6.97 29.55
N ILE A 125 -21.42 -6.16 28.81
CA ILE A 125 -22.03 -5.05 28.04
C ILE A 125 -21.72 -5.12 26.52
N ASN A 126 -22.78 -5.48 25.78
CA ASN A 126 -23.11 -5.33 24.36
C ASN A 126 -22.05 -5.49 23.24
N ARG A 127 -22.38 -6.41 22.33
CA ARG A 127 -21.73 -6.73 21.04
C ARG A 127 -21.99 -5.68 19.95
N VAL A 128 -21.78 -4.39 20.20
CA VAL A 128 -21.80 -3.39 19.12
C VAL A 128 -20.42 -3.34 18.49
N ILE A 129 -20.35 -3.43 17.16
CA ILE A 129 -19.10 -3.29 16.40
C ILE A 129 -18.72 -1.81 16.43
N SER A 130 -17.99 -1.38 17.46
CA SER A 130 -17.45 -0.03 17.56
C SER A 130 -16.16 0.11 16.73
N HIS A 131 -15.95 1.26 16.10
CA HIS A 131 -14.82 1.53 15.22
C HIS A 131 -13.77 2.41 15.93
N ARG A 132 -12.54 1.91 16.14
CA ARG A 132 -11.42 2.68 16.71
C ARG A 132 -11.70 3.28 18.11
N LEU A 133 -11.87 2.39 19.09
CA LEU A 133 -11.93 2.75 20.52
C LEU A 133 -10.56 2.90 21.19
N VAL A 134 -9.49 2.75 20.41
CA VAL A 134 -8.11 2.97 20.83
C VAL A 134 -7.54 4.12 20.02
N SER A 135 -6.88 5.06 20.69
CA SER A 135 -6.18 6.17 20.06
C SER A 135 -5.02 6.60 20.95
N GLU A 136 -4.03 7.26 20.36
CA GLU A 136 -2.87 7.77 21.08
C GLU A 136 -2.93 9.30 21.12
N ASP A 137 -2.63 9.85 22.28
CA ASP A 137 -2.52 11.30 22.45
C ASP A 137 -1.16 11.82 21.97
N ARG A 138 -0.98 13.15 21.89
CA ARG A 138 0.29 13.73 21.40
C ARG A 138 1.49 13.51 22.32
N ASP A 139 1.24 13.12 23.56
CA ASP A 139 2.29 12.79 24.52
C ASP A 139 2.67 11.29 24.46
N GLY A 140 2.09 10.55 23.50
CA GLY A 140 2.31 9.12 23.29
C GLY A 140 1.55 8.23 24.28
N ASN A 141 0.60 8.77 25.04
CA ASN A 141 -0.21 7.94 25.92
C ASN A 141 -1.32 7.29 25.12
N LEU A 142 -1.45 5.97 25.30
CA LEU A 142 -2.52 5.20 24.69
C LEU A 142 -3.79 5.31 25.52
N TRP A 143 -4.89 5.64 24.85
CA TRP A 143 -6.22 5.79 25.42
C TRP A 143 -7.16 4.73 24.85
N VAL A 144 -8.00 4.20 25.74
CA VAL A 144 -9.05 3.25 25.41
C VAL A 144 -10.35 3.71 26.04
N VAL A 145 -11.43 3.71 25.28
CA VAL A 145 -12.77 4.03 25.77
C VAL A 145 -13.67 2.82 25.66
N ASN A 146 -14.46 2.56 26.69
CA ASN A 146 -15.48 1.52 26.68
C ASN A 146 -16.69 1.94 27.55
N ALA A 147 -17.68 1.06 27.63
CA ALA A 147 -18.91 1.29 28.38
C ALA A 147 -18.71 1.68 29.85
N ALA A 148 -17.61 1.26 30.48
CA ALA A 148 -17.28 1.57 31.87
C ALA A 148 -16.52 2.88 32.06
N GLY A 149 -15.95 3.48 31.00
CA GLY A 149 -15.23 4.75 31.10
C GLY A 149 -14.04 4.88 30.16
N PHE A 150 -13.16 5.81 30.52
CA PHE A 150 -11.92 6.10 29.81
C PHE A 150 -10.75 5.50 30.58
N PHE A 151 -9.80 4.95 29.84
CA PHE A 151 -8.64 4.27 30.38
C PHE A 151 -7.39 4.75 29.67
N ARG A 152 -6.33 4.98 30.44
CA ARG A 152 -5.02 5.36 29.90
C ARG A 152 -4.00 4.29 30.23
N PHE A 153 -3.17 3.92 29.25
CA PHE A 153 -2.11 2.95 29.43
C PHE A 153 -0.99 3.54 30.29
N ASP A 154 -0.72 2.91 31.44
CA ASP A 154 0.43 3.24 32.27
C ASP A 154 1.61 2.37 31.89
N ARG A 155 2.60 2.98 31.23
CA ARG A 155 3.79 2.31 30.74
C ARG A 155 4.66 1.70 31.85
N GLN A 156 4.63 2.23 33.08
CA GLN A 156 5.42 1.68 34.18
C GLN A 156 4.84 0.37 34.73
N SER A 157 3.52 0.31 34.89
CA SER A 157 2.84 -0.89 35.38
C SER A 157 2.42 -1.85 34.28
N GLU A 158 2.51 -1.44 33.01
CA GLU A 158 1.90 -2.12 31.86
C GLU A 158 0.42 -2.44 32.09
N GLN A 159 -0.33 -1.51 32.69
CA GLN A 159 -1.75 -1.68 32.97
C GLN A 159 -2.52 -0.44 32.53
N PHE A 160 -3.77 -0.64 32.16
CA PHE A 160 -4.69 0.47 31.93
C PHE A 160 -5.26 0.97 33.26
N LYS A 161 -5.12 2.27 33.50
CA LYS A 161 -5.70 2.95 34.67
C LYS A 161 -6.93 3.72 34.24
N SER A 162 -8.00 3.58 35.02
CA SER A 162 -9.20 4.39 34.80
C SER A 162 -8.89 5.87 35.01
N VAL A 163 -9.40 6.70 34.11
CA VAL A 163 -9.29 8.15 34.21
C VAL A 163 -10.63 8.66 34.75
N PRO A 164 -10.62 9.44 35.86
CA PRO A 164 -11.84 10.04 36.38
C PRO A 164 -12.54 10.87 35.31
N VAL A 165 -13.86 10.81 35.28
CA VAL A 165 -14.68 11.57 34.35
C VAL A 165 -15.66 12.40 35.16
N ASP A 166 -15.94 13.61 34.67
CA ASP A 166 -16.97 14.46 35.25
C ASP A 166 -18.33 13.74 35.25
N THR A 167 -18.88 13.54 36.46
CA THR A 167 -20.12 12.80 36.69
C THR A 167 -21.36 13.53 36.19
N THR A 168 -21.25 14.83 35.89
CA THR A 168 -22.31 15.59 35.23
C THR A 168 -22.43 15.23 33.75
N LEU A 169 -21.30 14.89 33.12
CA LEU A 169 -21.22 14.46 31.73
C LEU A 169 -21.55 12.97 31.58
N PHE A 170 -21.01 12.15 32.49
CA PHE A 170 -21.19 10.71 32.50
C PHE A 170 -21.61 10.25 33.91
N PRO A 171 -22.92 10.20 34.20
CA PRO A 171 -23.43 9.76 35.49
C PRO A 171 -22.96 8.34 35.83
N PRO A 172 -22.66 7.99 37.10
CA PRO A 172 -22.10 6.68 37.47
C PRO A 172 -22.92 5.44 37.06
N GLN A 173 -24.18 5.61 36.70
CA GLN A 173 -25.10 4.55 36.27
C GLN A 173 -25.32 4.53 34.74
N LYS A 174 -24.80 5.52 33.99
CA LYS A 174 -24.95 5.61 32.54
C LYS A 174 -23.70 5.04 31.86
N LEU A 175 -23.92 4.07 30.97
CA LEU A 175 -22.85 3.47 30.16
C LEU A 175 -22.43 4.41 29.03
N ILE A 176 -21.15 4.36 28.66
CA ILE A 176 -20.59 5.11 27.53
C ILE A 176 -20.63 4.25 26.26
N TYR A 177 -21.57 4.52 25.36
CA TYR A 177 -21.62 3.89 24.05
C TYR A 177 -20.77 4.68 23.06
N ALA A 178 -19.45 4.49 23.14
CA ALA A 178 -18.50 5.12 22.24
C ALA A 178 -18.50 4.42 20.87
N MET A 179 -18.51 5.22 19.81
CA MET A 179 -18.34 4.73 18.44
C MET A 179 -16.89 4.85 17.99
N SER A 180 -16.25 6.00 18.22
CA SER A 180 -14.85 6.27 17.87
C SER A 180 -14.24 7.35 18.76
N ILE A 181 -12.91 7.34 18.88
CA ILE A 181 -12.14 8.39 19.54
C ILE A 181 -11.01 8.92 18.65
N PHE A 182 -10.69 10.21 18.78
CA PHE A 182 -9.64 10.87 18.02
C PHE A 182 -8.99 12.00 18.83
N PHE A 183 -7.65 12.11 18.79
CA PHE A 183 -6.93 13.24 19.35
C PHE A 183 -6.49 14.19 18.24
N ASP A 184 -6.81 15.48 18.39
CA ASP A 184 -6.43 16.51 17.43
C ASP A 184 -5.06 17.14 17.72
N SER A 185 -4.68 18.10 16.87
CA SER A 185 -3.37 18.75 16.94
C SER A 185 -3.12 19.55 18.22
N LYS A 186 -4.20 19.90 18.92
CA LYS A 186 -4.17 20.63 20.19
C LYS A 186 -4.29 19.67 21.38
N ASN A 187 -4.17 18.37 21.14
CA ASN A 187 -4.26 17.31 22.13
C ASN A 187 -5.64 17.26 22.81
N ARG A 188 -6.70 17.63 22.07
CA ARG A 188 -8.09 17.55 22.55
C ARG A 188 -8.70 16.24 22.07
N LEU A 189 -9.51 15.63 22.94
CA LEU A 189 -10.15 14.36 22.69
C LEU A 189 -11.54 14.57 22.07
N TRP A 190 -11.72 14.06 20.87
CA TRP A 190 -13.00 13.94 20.20
C TRP A 190 -13.58 12.55 20.45
N LEU A 191 -14.83 12.49 20.91
CA LEU A 191 -15.56 11.26 21.17
C LEU A 191 -16.87 11.27 20.37
N ALA A 192 -17.04 10.31 19.47
CA ALA A 192 -18.33 10.01 18.86
C ALA A 192 -19.08 8.95 19.67
N THR A 193 -20.40 9.08 19.81
CA THR A 193 -21.24 8.17 20.60
C THR A 193 -22.42 7.62 19.80
N GLU A 194 -22.93 6.45 20.21
CA GLU A 194 -24.06 5.74 19.56
C GLU A 194 -25.38 6.49 19.72
N ASP A 195 -25.52 7.31 20.78
CA ASP A 195 -26.66 8.23 20.98
C ASP A 195 -26.58 9.44 20.02
N ASP A 196 -25.84 9.35 18.91
CA ASP A 196 -25.73 10.37 17.86
C ASP A 196 -25.09 11.71 18.30
N HIS A 197 -24.27 11.70 19.36
CA HIS A 197 -23.59 12.90 19.88
C HIS A 197 -22.07 12.82 19.71
N THR A 198 -21.47 13.86 19.12
CA THR A 198 -20.03 14.10 19.21
C THR A 198 -19.73 14.99 20.42
N LEU A 199 -18.66 14.69 21.14
CA LEU A 199 -18.20 15.46 22.30
C LEU A 199 -16.75 15.87 22.09
N LEU A 200 -16.45 17.13 22.43
CA LEU A 200 -15.09 17.63 22.53
C LEU A 200 -14.69 17.71 24.00
N LEU A 201 -13.66 16.98 24.35
CA LEU A 201 -13.21 16.75 25.72
C LEU A 201 -11.76 17.20 25.86
N ASN A 202 -11.43 17.70 27.05
CA ASN A 202 -10.06 17.87 27.51
C ASN A 202 -9.81 16.87 28.64
N TYR A 203 -8.54 16.50 28.82
CA TYR A 203 -8.12 15.66 29.92
C TYR A 203 -7.03 16.39 30.72
N THR A 204 -7.14 16.26 32.03
CA THR A 204 -6.17 16.79 32.99
C THR A 204 -5.81 15.70 33.99
N ASN A 205 -4.83 15.93 34.85
CA ASN A 205 -4.53 15.01 35.95
C ASN A 205 -5.75 14.75 36.85
N ASP A 206 -6.69 15.69 36.92
CA ASP A 206 -7.92 15.61 37.71
C ASP A 206 -9.09 14.93 36.98
N GLY A 207 -8.88 14.47 35.74
CA GLY A 207 -9.86 13.76 34.94
C GLY A 207 -10.27 14.45 33.64
N ILE A 208 -11.28 13.86 32.98
CA ILE A 208 -11.84 14.29 31.70
C ILE A 208 -13.00 15.26 31.93
N ARG A 209 -13.01 16.36 31.18
CA ARG A 209 -14.05 17.39 31.19
C ARG A 209 -14.40 17.82 29.78
N GLN A 210 -15.66 18.20 29.55
CA GLN A 210 -16.07 18.76 28.27
C GLN A 210 -15.46 20.16 28.09
N ILE A 211 -14.99 20.45 26.87
CA ILE A 211 -14.54 21.78 26.51
C ILE A 211 -15.75 22.67 26.30
N GLN A 212 -15.78 23.81 27.00
CA GLN A 212 -16.82 24.81 26.83
C GLN A 212 -16.63 25.52 25.47
N LEU A 213 -17.54 25.27 24.54
CA LEU A 213 -17.62 25.96 23.25
C LEU A 213 -18.74 26.99 23.28
N SER A 214 -18.83 27.83 22.24
CA SER A 214 -20.01 28.67 22.03
C SER A 214 -21.27 27.80 21.95
N ALA A 215 -22.41 28.30 22.43
CA ALA A 215 -23.65 27.51 22.45
C ALA A 215 -24.04 26.98 21.06
N GLU A 216 -23.74 27.76 20.01
CA GLU A 216 -23.97 27.38 18.62
C GLU A 216 -23.13 26.17 18.19
N ILE A 217 -21.81 26.22 18.41
CA ILE A 217 -20.89 25.14 18.02
C ILE A 217 -21.11 23.91 18.89
N ALA A 218 -21.32 24.10 20.20
CA ALA A 218 -21.63 23.01 21.12
C ALA A 218 -22.93 22.29 20.69
N SER A 219 -23.99 23.04 20.40
CA SER A 219 -25.25 22.49 19.90
C SER A 219 -25.04 21.73 18.58
N ARG A 220 -24.16 22.22 17.70
CA ARG A 220 -23.92 21.60 16.40
C ARG A 220 -23.16 20.29 16.51
N ILE A 221 -22.04 20.28 17.23
CA ILE A 221 -21.24 19.08 17.48
C ILE A 221 -22.09 18.02 18.20
N GLN A 222 -22.90 18.43 19.19
CA GLN A 222 -23.82 17.52 19.88
C GLN A 222 -24.90 16.96 18.96
N GLN A 223 -25.42 17.71 17.98
CA GLN A 223 -26.41 17.18 17.03
C GLN A 223 -25.80 16.35 15.89
N THR A 224 -24.48 16.15 15.90
CA THR A 224 -23.77 15.45 14.83
C THR A 224 -23.35 14.06 15.31
N ALA A 225 -23.97 13.03 14.72
CA ALA A 225 -23.62 11.63 14.85
C ALA A 225 -22.42 11.28 13.97
N SER A 226 -21.22 11.71 14.33
CA SER A 226 -20.05 11.53 13.46
C SER A 226 -19.63 10.06 13.43
N ARG A 227 -19.59 9.46 12.24
CA ARG A 227 -19.00 8.13 12.03
C ARG A 227 -17.47 8.20 11.98
N GLU A 228 -16.95 9.26 11.38
CA GLU A 228 -15.52 9.53 11.30
C GLU A 228 -15.19 10.98 11.65
N ILE A 229 -14.04 11.15 12.29
CA ILE A 229 -13.47 12.44 12.70
C ILE A 229 -12.04 12.50 12.16
N LYS A 230 -11.67 13.57 11.46
CA LYS A 230 -10.32 13.79 10.94
C LYS A 230 -9.89 15.24 11.07
N GLU A 231 -8.60 15.45 11.26
CA GLU A 231 -7.94 16.74 11.06
C GLU A 231 -7.18 16.76 9.73
N ASP A 232 -7.33 17.85 8.96
CA ASP A 232 -6.58 18.09 7.71
C ASP A 232 -5.24 18.82 7.96
N TYR A 233 -4.42 18.95 6.92
CA TYR A 233 -3.13 19.66 7.01
C TYR A 233 -3.23 21.12 7.50
N TRP A 234 -4.36 21.79 7.26
CA TRP A 234 -4.59 23.16 7.72
C TRP A 234 -5.14 23.22 9.16
N ASN A 235 -5.26 22.08 9.84
CA ASN A 235 -5.82 21.90 11.19
C ASN A 235 -7.33 22.15 11.29
N ASN A 236 -8.07 22.07 10.17
CA ASN A 236 -9.52 22.05 10.22
C ASN A 236 -9.98 20.68 10.72
N ILE A 237 -11.03 20.67 11.54
CA ILE A 237 -11.65 19.43 12.00
C ILE A 237 -12.84 19.10 11.13
N TRP A 238 -12.84 17.88 10.60
CA TRP A 238 -13.86 17.34 9.75
C TRP A 238 -14.64 16.26 10.48
N LEU A 239 -15.96 16.40 10.50
CA LEU A 239 -16.91 15.41 11.02
C LEU A 239 -17.77 14.90 9.87
N LEU A 240 -17.74 13.59 9.64
CA LEU A 240 -18.53 12.93 8.60
C LEU A 240 -19.65 12.09 9.20
N ASN A 241 -20.84 12.20 8.64
CA ASN A 241 -21.98 11.33 8.93
C ASN A 241 -22.82 11.04 7.67
N ASP A 242 -23.80 10.16 7.80
CA ASP A 242 -24.71 9.69 6.73
C ASP A 242 -25.48 10.79 5.98
N ARG A 243 -25.51 12.02 6.49
CA ARG A 243 -26.35 13.13 5.99
C ARG A 243 -25.55 14.36 5.58
N GLU A 244 -24.39 14.58 6.17
CA GLU A 244 -23.63 15.81 6.00
C GLU A 244 -22.16 15.66 6.40
N LEU A 245 -21.37 16.54 5.79
CA LEU A 245 -20.00 16.80 6.16
C LEU A 245 -19.93 18.16 6.88
N LEU A 246 -19.28 18.20 8.03
CA LEU A 246 -19.03 19.43 8.78
C LEU A 246 -17.54 19.71 8.86
N ARG A 247 -17.18 20.96 8.56
CA ARG A 247 -15.82 21.49 8.75
C ARG A 247 -15.85 22.52 9.86
N PHE A 248 -14.96 22.40 10.83
CA PHE A 248 -14.71 23.42 11.84
C PHE A 248 -13.32 24.00 11.63
N ASP A 249 -13.23 25.32 11.74
CA ASP A 249 -11.95 26.03 11.64
C ASP A 249 -11.00 25.59 12.76
N PRO A 250 -9.67 25.81 12.64
CA PRO A 250 -8.69 25.36 13.63
C PRO A 250 -8.95 25.88 15.05
N GLY A 251 -9.60 27.04 15.17
CA GLY A 251 -10.00 27.65 16.44
C GLY A 251 -11.30 27.11 17.04
N LEU A 252 -12.07 26.31 16.29
CA LEU A 252 -13.47 25.98 16.58
C LEU A 252 -14.30 27.25 16.85
N SER A 253 -14.09 28.29 16.04
CA SER A 253 -14.81 29.56 16.12
C SER A 253 -15.95 29.67 15.13
N GLN A 254 -15.85 28.95 14.01
CA GLN A 254 -16.86 28.89 12.96
C GLN A 254 -16.93 27.46 12.43
N TYR A 255 -18.03 27.15 11.74
CA TYR A 255 -18.20 25.87 11.05
C TYR A 255 -18.89 26.07 9.71
N HIS A 256 -18.58 25.18 8.78
CA HIS A 256 -19.17 25.10 7.46
C HIS A 256 -19.90 23.78 7.32
N ARG A 257 -21.09 23.83 6.72
CA ARG A 257 -21.96 22.69 6.55
C ARG A 257 -22.08 22.34 5.09
N PHE A 258 -21.85 21.07 4.79
CA PHE A 258 -22.02 20.53 3.47
C PHE A 258 -23.02 19.36 3.50
N PRO A 259 -24.28 19.58 3.09
CA PRO A 259 -25.26 18.51 3.02
C PRO A 259 -24.86 17.49 1.96
N LEU A 260 -24.81 16.21 2.31
CA LEU A 260 -24.60 15.14 1.33
C LEU A 260 -25.94 14.82 0.68
N LYS A 261 -25.97 14.76 -0.65
CA LYS A 261 -27.18 14.35 -1.37
C LYS A 261 -27.26 12.82 -1.28
N LEU A 262 -28.21 12.31 -0.48
CA LEU A 262 -28.60 10.90 -0.53
C LEU A 262 -29.23 10.61 -1.90
N SER A 263 -28.42 10.39 -2.94
CA SER A 263 -28.87 9.80 -4.18
C SER A 263 -29.05 8.29 -3.98
N ILE A 264 -30.05 7.92 -3.19
CA ILE A 264 -30.62 6.57 -3.24
C ILE A 264 -31.87 6.69 -4.11
N PRO A 265 -31.84 6.27 -5.39
CA PRO A 265 -33.05 6.16 -6.17
C PRO A 265 -33.99 5.20 -5.43
N ASN A 266 -35.21 5.64 -5.16
CA ASN A 266 -36.32 4.84 -4.63
C ASN A 266 -36.48 3.54 -5.42
N GLN A 267 -35.82 2.47 -4.99
CA GLN A 267 -36.16 1.09 -5.27
C GLN A 267 -35.44 0.23 -4.22
N GLN A 268 -36.21 -0.66 -3.60
CA GLN A 268 -35.80 -1.63 -2.60
C GLN A 268 -34.44 -2.28 -2.94
N LEU A 269 -33.36 -1.73 -2.39
CA LEU A 269 -32.12 -2.46 -2.18
C LEU A 269 -32.13 -2.83 -0.71
N SER A 270 -32.51 -4.08 -0.44
CA SER A 270 -32.17 -4.74 0.82
C SER A 270 -30.65 -4.86 0.86
N PHE A 271 -29.97 -3.83 1.33
CA PHE A 271 -28.63 -4.01 1.86
C PHE A 271 -28.76 -5.05 2.98
N SER A 272 -28.06 -6.17 2.86
CA SER A 272 -27.74 -6.96 4.05
C SER A 272 -27.14 -5.98 5.04
N GLN A 273 -27.57 -6.01 6.29
CA GLN A 273 -27.11 -5.15 7.38
C GLN A 273 -25.59 -5.30 7.70
N GLU A 274 -24.80 -5.90 6.80
CA GLU A 274 -23.43 -6.34 7.02
C GLU A 274 -22.39 -5.69 6.09
N ALA A 275 -22.81 -4.92 5.07
CA ALA A 275 -21.89 -4.14 4.24
C ALA A 275 -22.01 -2.65 4.58
N ASN A 276 -21.26 -2.20 5.60
CA ASN A 276 -21.10 -0.78 5.90
C ASN A 276 -20.16 -0.19 4.84
N PRO A 277 -20.59 0.74 3.96
CA PRO A 277 -19.67 1.38 3.04
C PRO A 277 -18.60 2.13 3.84
N MET A 278 -17.33 1.95 3.48
CA MET A 278 -16.22 2.66 4.11
C MET A 278 -16.31 4.15 3.77
N GLU A 279 -16.93 4.91 4.66
CA GLU A 279 -16.79 6.37 4.71
C GLU A 279 -15.38 6.68 5.19
N ARG A 280 -14.54 7.28 4.32
CA ARG A 280 -13.14 7.61 4.62
C ARG A 280 -12.70 8.94 4.04
N PHE A 281 -11.88 9.66 4.78
CA PHE A 281 -11.13 10.80 4.26
C PHE A 281 -9.70 10.45 3.81
N ILE A 282 -9.22 11.15 2.77
CA ILE A 282 -7.84 11.07 2.23
C ILE A 282 -7.38 12.48 1.87
N GLU A 283 -6.08 12.77 2.01
CA GLU A 283 -5.49 14.03 1.56
C GLU A 283 -4.37 13.75 0.54
N ASP A 284 -4.32 14.47 -0.59
CA ASP A 284 -3.31 14.27 -1.63
C ASP A 284 -2.05 15.16 -1.45
N LYS A 285 -1.02 15.00 -2.29
CA LYS A 285 0.24 15.79 -2.14
C LYS A 285 0.10 17.28 -2.45
N PHE A 286 -1.04 17.69 -3.00
CA PHE A 286 -1.39 19.09 -3.21
C PHE A 286 -2.29 19.62 -2.08
N HIS A 287 -2.50 18.82 -1.03
CA HIS A 287 -3.36 19.10 0.12
C HIS A 287 -4.85 19.16 -0.21
N ASP A 288 -5.29 18.61 -1.35
CA ASP A 288 -6.73 18.47 -1.59
C ASP A 288 -7.29 17.38 -0.66
N LEU A 289 -8.38 17.71 0.04
CA LEU A 289 -9.09 16.74 0.87
C LEU A 289 -10.15 16.01 0.05
N TRP A 290 -10.02 14.70 0.00
CA TRP A 290 -10.92 13.77 -0.64
C TRP A 290 -11.71 12.99 0.42
N PHE A 291 -12.95 12.64 0.12
CA PHE A 291 -13.76 11.79 0.97
C PHE A 291 -14.53 10.79 0.13
N LEU A 292 -14.55 9.53 0.54
CA LEU A 292 -15.39 8.52 -0.04
C LEU A 292 -16.67 8.39 0.76
N THR A 293 -17.79 8.34 0.04
CA THR A 293 -19.07 7.86 0.57
C THR A 293 -19.38 6.50 -0.05
N GLY A 294 -20.43 5.82 0.42
CA GLY A 294 -20.88 4.56 -0.17
C GLY A 294 -21.32 4.62 -1.64
N SER A 295 -21.47 5.82 -2.22
CA SER A 295 -21.99 6.00 -3.59
C SER A 295 -21.31 7.10 -4.40
N SER A 296 -20.37 7.85 -3.81
CA SER A 296 -19.69 8.96 -4.47
C SER A 296 -18.27 9.14 -3.94
N LEU A 297 -17.41 9.70 -4.79
CA LEU A 297 -16.16 10.32 -4.37
C LEU A 297 -16.41 11.82 -4.27
N GLY A 298 -16.01 12.43 -3.19
CA GLY A 298 -16.06 13.87 -3.02
C GLY A 298 -14.67 14.48 -2.87
N ARG A 299 -14.53 15.70 -3.38
CA ARG A 299 -13.35 16.55 -3.19
C ARG A 299 -13.78 17.88 -2.58
N TYR A 300 -13.07 18.30 -1.56
CA TYR A 300 -13.21 19.64 -1.00
C TYR A 300 -12.27 20.61 -1.73
N ASP A 301 -12.83 21.70 -2.23
CA ASP A 301 -12.06 22.81 -2.79
C ASP A 301 -11.87 23.90 -1.73
N PRO A 302 -10.64 24.13 -1.25
CA PRO A 302 -10.36 25.12 -0.22
C PRO A 302 -10.52 26.57 -0.70
N GLU A 303 -10.40 26.84 -2.01
CA GLU A 303 -10.53 28.20 -2.54
C GLU A 303 -11.99 28.63 -2.68
N SER A 304 -12.83 27.74 -3.20
CA SER A 304 -14.27 28.02 -3.37
C SER A 304 -15.12 27.66 -2.16
N GLU A 305 -14.55 26.94 -1.19
CA GLU A 305 -15.23 26.35 -0.05
C GLU A 305 -16.48 25.55 -0.45
N GLN A 306 -16.39 24.78 -1.55
CA GLN A 306 -17.45 23.91 -2.02
C GLN A 306 -16.99 22.45 -2.03
N LEU A 307 -17.95 21.54 -1.87
CA LEU A 307 -17.72 20.14 -2.20
C LEU A 307 -18.05 19.90 -3.66
N ARG A 308 -17.12 19.25 -4.34
CA ARG A 308 -17.36 18.66 -5.65
C ARG A 308 -17.61 17.18 -5.46
N GLU A 309 -18.80 16.74 -5.83
CA GLU A 309 -19.21 15.35 -5.71
C GLU A 309 -19.19 14.69 -7.09
N TYR A 310 -18.50 13.56 -7.16
CA TYR A 310 -18.39 12.71 -8.33
C TYR A 310 -19.21 11.45 -8.04
N ALA A 311 -20.47 11.46 -8.48
CA ALA A 311 -21.30 10.27 -8.39
C ALA A 311 -20.67 9.15 -9.22
N PHE A 312 -20.52 7.98 -8.61
CA PHE A 312 -19.91 6.84 -9.27
C PHE A 312 -20.62 6.43 -10.57
N CYS A 313 -21.93 6.64 -10.64
CA CYS A 313 -22.77 6.42 -11.82
C CYS A 313 -22.43 7.36 -13.00
N ASP A 314 -21.91 8.56 -12.72
CA ASP A 314 -21.58 9.58 -13.72
C ASP A 314 -20.13 9.45 -14.21
N LEU A 315 -19.28 8.80 -13.42
CA LEU A 315 -17.87 8.54 -13.73
C LEU A 315 -17.69 7.44 -14.78
N ILE A 316 -18.64 6.51 -14.87
CA ILE A 316 -18.62 5.40 -15.82
C ILE A 316 -20.03 5.22 -16.38
N ALA A 317 -20.19 5.51 -17.67
CA ALA A 317 -21.49 5.43 -18.34
C ALA A 317 -22.12 4.01 -18.19
N ASN A 318 -23.26 3.94 -17.49
CA ASN A 318 -24.18 2.79 -17.40
C ASN A 318 -23.81 1.58 -16.52
N GLU A 319 -22.94 1.69 -15.51
CA GLU A 319 -22.67 0.58 -14.57
C GLU A 319 -23.25 0.83 -13.17
N LYS A 320 -23.86 -0.20 -12.57
CA LYS A 320 -24.71 -0.10 -11.36
C LYS A 320 -23.95 -0.05 -10.03
N THR A 321 -22.64 -0.27 -10.03
CA THR A 321 -21.79 -0.31 -8.81
C THR A 321 -20.34 -0.05 -9.19
N LEU A 322 -19.78 1.10 -8.80
CA LEU A 322 -18.34 1.34 -8.81
C LEU A 322 -17.82 1.07 -7.40
N GLU A 323 -17.05 0.01 -7.25
CA GLU A 323 -16.27 -0.23 -6.05
C GLU A 323 -14.83 0.18 -6.37
N LEU A 324 -14.38 1.25 -5.73
CA LEU A 324 -13.00 1.72 -5.78
C LEU A 324 -12.21 0.96 -4.71
N ASN A 325 -11.07 0.40 -5.11
CA ASN A 325 -10.23 -0.42 -4.23
C ASN A 325 -8.79 0.08 -4.12
N GLY A 326 -8.41 1.08 -4.91
CA GLY A 326 -7.06 1.63 -4.89
C GLY A 326 -7.00 3.05 -5.43
N LEU A 327 -6.04 3.80 -4.90
CA LEU A 327 -5.73 5.17 -5.21
C LEU A 327 -4.21 5.26 -5.39
N PHE A 328 -3.75 5.87 -6.49
CA PHE A 328 -2.33 6.03 -6.81
C PHE A 328 -2.08 7.44 -7.34
N GLU A 329 -1.00 8.07 -6.92
CA GLU A 329 -0.58 9.38 -7.42
C GLU A 329 0.78 9.26 -8.13
N ASP A 330 0.89 9.79 -9.35
CA ASP A 330 2.11 9.69 -10.15
C ASP A 330 3.11 10.84 -9.90
N SER A 331 4.28 10.75 -10.54
CA SER A 331 5.38 11.72 -10.42
C SER A 331 4.98 13.14 -10.84
N ASN A 332 4.03 13.25 -11.79
CA ASN A 332 3.47 14.51 -12.26
C ASN A 332 2.29 15.01 -11.42
N GLY A 333 1.84 14.23 -10.43
CA GLY A 333 0.73 14.59 -9.54
C GLY A 333 -0.65 14.36 -10.09
N GLN A 334 -0.76 13.43 -11.04
CA GLN A 334 -2.04 12.96 -11.52
C GLN A 334 -2.54 11.86 -10.60
N LEU A 335 -3.84 11.90 -10.29
CA LEU A 335 -4.49 10.97 -9.39
C LEU A 335 -5.17 9.87 -10.20
N TRP A 336 -4.85 8.62 -9.85
CA TRP A 336 -5.34 7.41 -10.49
C TRP A 336 -6.21 6.65 -9.49
N LEU A 337 -7.43 6.34 -9.89
CA LEU A 337 -8.34 5.46 -9.13
C LEU A 337 -8.39 4.11 -9.81
N SER A 338 -8.26 3.02 -9.05
CA SER A 338 -8.54 1.68 -9.53
C SER A 338 -9.89 1.19 -9.03
N SER A 339 -10.60 0.50 -9.92
CA SER A 339 -11.81 -0.22 -9.59
C SER A 339 -11.62 -1.70 -9.78
N GLU A 340 -12.20 -2.50 -8.87
CA GLU A 340 -12.22 -3.96 -8.99
C GLU A 340 -12.78 -4.44 -10.32
N GLN A 341 -13.78 -3.75 -10.88
CA GLN A 341 -14.49 -4.21 -12.07
C GLN A 341 -14.36 -3.28 -13.27
N ASN A 342 -13.93 -2.03 -13.04
CA ASN A 342 -14.11 -0.95 -14.01
C ASN A 342 -12.81 -0.26 -14.48
N GLY A 343 -11.65 -0.89 -14.30
CA GLY A 343 -10.39 -0.38 -14.86
C GLY A 343 -9.79 0.78 -14.08
N LEU A 344 -9.17 1.73 -14.81
CA LEU A 344 -8.52 2.90 -14.23
C LEU A 344 -9.31 4.17 -14.53
N LEU A 345 -9.42 5.04 -13.55
CA LEU A 345 -9.82 6.42 -13.75
C LEU A 345 -8.61 7.31 -13.52
N LEU A 346 -8.30 8.16 -14.49
CA LEU A 346 -7.30 9.22 -14.33
C LEU A 346 -8.01 10.54 -14.12
N TYR A 347 -7.80 11.15 -12.97
CA TYR A 347 -8.29 12.48 -12.67
C TYR A 347 -7.49 13.53 -13.45
N GLN A 348 -8.21 14.30 -14.26
CA GLN A 348 -7.69 15.44 -15.01
C GLN A 348 -7.95 16.71 -14.20
N ARG A 349 -6.92 17.24 -13.54
CA ARG A 349 -7.05 18.46 -12.69
C ARG A 349 -7.51 19.67 -13.50
N GLU A 350 -7.00 19.85 -14.72
CA GLU A 350 -7.27 21.01 -15.59
C GLU A 350 -8.74 21.13 -16.01
N THR A 351 -9.38 20.00 -16.29
CA THR A 351 -10.78 19.93 -16.73
C THR A 351 -11.73 19.49 -15.62
N ASP A 352 -11.18 19.13 -14.46
CA ASP A 352 -11.86 18.52 -13.33
C ASP A 352 -12.84 17.41 -13.78
N SER A 353 -12.26 16.40 -14.42
CA SER A 353 -12.98 15.27 -15.01
C SER A 353 -12.16 14.00 -14.89
N PHE A 354 -12.81 12.85 -15.04
CA PHE A 354 -12.14 11.56 -15.03
C PHE A 354 -12.07 10.98 -16.43
N ASN A 355 -10.87 10.59 -16.84
CA ASN A 355 -10.67 9.79 -18.03
C ASN A 355 -10.70 8.32 -17.61
N ALA A 356 -11.79 7.65 -17.97
CA ALA A 356 -11.93 6.22 -17.74
C ALA A 356 -11.18 5.43 -18.82
N PHE A 357 -10.27 4.58 -18.38
CA PHE A 357 -9.59 3.60 -19.19
C PHE A 357 -10.14 2.23 -18.85
N THR A 358 -10.95 1.69 -19.76
CA THR A 358 -11.57 0.37 -19.65
C THR A 358 -11.13 -0.53 -20.80
N HIS A 359 -11.12 -1.83 -20.55
CA HIS A 359 -10.82 -2.85 -21.53
C HIS A 359 -11.89 -2.85 -22.61
N ASN A 360 -11.47 -2.61 -23.85
CA ASN A 360 -12.33 -2.68 -25.02
C ASN A 360 -11.74 -3.68 -26.03
N PRO A 361 -12.29 -4.90 -26.13
CA PRO A 361 -11.73 -5.92 -27.02
C PRO A 361 -11.80 -5.55 -28.51
N ALA A 362 -12.62 -4.57 -28.90
CA ALA A 362 -12.71 -4.06 -30.26
C ALA A 362 -11.67 -2.94 -30.57
N GLN A 363 -11.05 -2.36 -29.55
CA GLN A 363 -10.03 -1.32 -29.68
C GLN A 363 -8.69 -1.83 -29.21
N ARG A 364 -7.78 -2.11 -30.15
CA ARG A 364 -6.42 -2.57 -29.84
C ARG A 364 -5.61 -1.60 -28.95
N SER A 365 -6.05 -0.35 -28.84
CA SER A 365 -5.41 0.69 -28.01
C SER A 365 -6.04 0.91 -26.63
N SER A 366 -6.90 0.01 -26.16
CA SER A 366 -7.41 0.02 -24.77
C SER A 366 -6.51 -0.82 -23.85
N ILE A 367 -6.65 -0.66 -22.53
CA ILE A 367 -6.01 -1.55 -21.56
C ILE A 367 -6.38 -3.01 -21.82
N SER A 368 -5.45 -3.93 -21.58
CA SER A 368 -5.61 -5.35 -21.91
C SER A 368 -6.51 -6.13 -20.94
N ASP A 369 -6.80 -5.57 -19.76
CA ASP A 369 -7.73 -6.06 -18.74
C ASP A 369 -8.12 -4.89 -17.83
N ASN A 370 -9.33 -4.91 -17.25
CA ASN A 370 -9.77 -3.97 -16.21
C ASN A 370 -9.13 -4.27 -14.85
N ALA A 371 -8.63 -5.50 -14.65
CA ALA A 371 -7.98 -5.95 -13.42
C ALA A 371 -6.50 -5.52 -13.37
N ILE A 372 -6.25 -4.32 -12.84
CA ILE A 372 -4.92 -3.73 -12.75
C ILE A 372 -4.14 -4.30 -11.56
N SER A 373 -2.86 -4.65 -11.78
CA SER A 373 -2.03 -5.30 -10.76
C SER A 373 -0.77 -4.52 -10.38
N SER A 374 -0.25 -3.70 -11.29
CA SER A 374 0.98 -2.91 -11.09
C SER A 374 1.10 -1.79 -12.12
N MET A 375 1.79 -0.71 -11.76
CA MET A 375 2.07 0.44 -12.64
C MET A 375 3.53 0.91 -12.46
N PHE A 376 4.19 1.35 -13.54
CA PHE A 376 5.59 1.81 -13.57
C PHE A 376 5.80 2.88 -14.67
N GLU A 377 6.69 3.85 -14.48
CA GLU A 377 7.00 4.90 -15.48
C GLU A 377 8.44 4.75 -16.02
N ASP A 378 8.65 4.78 -17.35
CA ASP A 378 9.98 4.74 -17.98
C ASP A 378 10.62 6.13 -18.20
N ASN A 379 11.89 6.14 -18.60
CA ASN A 379 12.67 7.37 -18.81
C ASN A 379 12.16 8.27 -19.95
N ASN A 380 11.26 7.77 -20.80
CA ASN A 380 10.59 8.56 -21.84
C ASN A 380 9.22 9.08 -21.37
N GLY A 381 8.88 8.88 -20.09
CA GLY A 381 7.60 9.21 -19.47
C GLY A 381 6.49 8.23 -19.83
N THR A 382 6.78 7.03 -20.34
CA THR A 382 5.73 6.05 -20.70
C THR A 382 5.31 5.27 -19.44
N ILE A 383 4.01 5.19 -19.16
CA ILE A 383 3.45 4.43 -18.04
C ILE A 383 3.18 2.98 -18.45
N TRP A 384 3.96 2.05 -17.96
CA TRP A 384 3.77 0.61 -18.09
C TRP A 384 2.76 0.11 -17.07
N VAL A 385 1.72 -0.59 -17.52
CA VAL A 385 0.63 -1.11 -16.69
C VAL A 385 0.56 -2.63 -16.82
N GLY A 386 0.84 -3.33 -15.71
CA GLY A 386 0.67 -4.76 -15.59
C GLY A 386 -0.80 -5.13 -15.32
N THR A 387 -1.31 -6.13 -16.03
CA THR A 387 -2.67 -6.64 -15.87
C THR A 387 -2.67 -8.09 -15.39
N ASN A 388 -3.67 -8.49 -14.59
CA ASN A 388 -3.73 -9.80 -13.96
C ASN A 388 -3.86 -10.98 -14.95
N SER A 389 -4.34 -10.75 -16.18
CA SER A 389 -4.64 -11.85 -17.12
C SER A 389 -4.06 -11.72 -18.53
N ALA A 390 -3.50 -10.57 -18.92
CA ALA A 390 -3.23 -10.29 -20.34
C ALA A 390 -1.87 -9.64 -20.67
N GLY A 391 -0.93 -9.63 -19.72
CA GLY A 391 0.43 -9.15 -19.94
C GLY A 391 0.60 -7.66 -19.64
N VAL A 392 1.42 -6.98 -20.44
CA VAL A 392 1.90 -5.62 -20.19
C VAL A 392 1.30 -4.64 -21.19
N ASN A 393 0.72 -3.57 -20.67
CA ASN A 393 0.32 -2.40 -21.42
C ASN A 393 1.36 -1.31 -21.23
N TYR A 394 1.49 -0.42 -22.20
CA TYR A 394 2.19 0.82 -21.98
C TYR A 394 1.36 1.97 -22.52
N PHE A 395 1.25 3.00 -21.70
CA PHE A 395 0.51 4.22 -21.91
C PHE A 395 1.50 5.33 -22.18
N ASN A 396 1.38 5.95 -23.35
CA ASN A 396 2.18 7.12 -23.67
C ASN A 396 1.39 8.38 -23.25
N PRO A 397 1.83 9.15 -22.23
CA PRO A 397 1.08 10.31 -21.76
C PRO A 397 0.91 11.38 -22.82
N ASN A 398 1.87 11.50 -23.75
CA ASN A 398 1.79 12.47 -24.85
C ASN A 398 0.72 12.11 -25.90
N LYS A 399 0.25 10.86 -25.93
CA LYS A 399 -0.74 10.36 -26.91
C LYS A 399 -2.07 9.93 -26.30
N GLN A 400 -2.16 9.84 -24.97
CA GLN A 400 -3.34 9.36 -24.22
C GLN A 400 -3.92 8.04 -24.76
N LYS A 401 -3.07 7.12 -25.23
CA LYS A 401 -3.49 5.81 -25.77
C LYS A 401 -2.63 4.71 -25.17
N PHE A 402 -3.26 3.58 -24.88
CA PHE A 402 -2.56 2.35 -24.55
C PHE A 402 -2.16 1.65 -25.85
N GLU A 403 -1.01 0.99 -25.86
CA GLU A 403 -0.68 -0.03 -26.86
C GLU A 403 -0.52 -1.36 -26.09
N ASN A 404 -1.15 -2.43 -26.58
CA ASN A 404 -1.20 -3.72 -25.89
C ASN A 404 -0.20 -4.74 -26.49
N TYR A 405 0.47 -5.51 -25.62
CA TYR A 405 1.29 -6.64 -26.06
C TYR A 405 0.84 -7.93 -25.35
N GLN A 406 0.14 -8.80 -26.09
CA GLN A 406 -0.22 -10.14 -25.65
C GLN A 406 0.85 -11.14 -26.13
N PHE A 407 1.44 -11.90 -25.19
CA PHE A 407 2.35 -13.00 -25.52
C PHE A 407 1.55 -14.15 -26.13
N SER A 408 1.41 -14.27 -27.46
CA SER A 408 0.75 -15.47 -28.01
C SER A 408 1.39 -16.01 -29.29
N ASP A 409 1.69 -17.31 -29.24
CA ASP A 409 1.85 -18.23 -30.38
C ASP A 409 0.61 -19.16 -30.49
N GLY A 410 -0.57 -18.67 -30.07
CA GLY A 410 -1.82 -19.43 -30.16
C GLY A 410 -1.97 -20.63 -29.20
N LYS A 411 -1.12 -20.72 -28.17
CA LYS A 411 -1.34 -21.61 -27.01
C LYS A 411 -1.68 -20.78 -25.79
N GLU A 412 -2.64 -21.26 -25.01
CA GLU A 412 -3.22 -20.62 -23.82
C GLU A 412 -2.16 -19.97 -22.92
N ILE A 413 -2.31 -18.66 -22.68
CA ILE A 413 -1.50 -17.89 -21.73
C ILE A 413 -2.03 -18.21 -20.35
N ASN A 414 -1.33 -19.07 -19.62
CA ASN A 414 -1.61 -19.36 -18.23
C ASN A 414 -0.32 -19.08 -17.44
N ASN A 415 -0.30 -17.96 -16.71
CA ASN A 415 0.74 -17.51 -15.75
C ASN A 415 2.03 -16.88 -16.28
N ASP A 416 1.98 -15.86 -17.14
CA ASP A 416 3.18 -15.09 -17.53
C ASP A 416 3.20 -13.69 -16.89
N PHE A 417 3.61 -13.58 -15.62
CA PHE A 417 3.82 -12.27 -14.98
C PHE A 417 5.12 -11.64 -15.47
N VAL A 418 5.10 -10.36 -15.85
CA VAL A 418 6.33 -9.61 -16.14
C VAL A 418 6.91 -9.06 -14.84
N TRP A 419 8.19 -9.37 -14.56
CA TRP A 419 8.86 -9.02 -13.31
C TRP A 419 10.00 -8.02 -13.48
N GLY A 420 10.56 -7.92 -14.69
CA GLY A 420 11.61 -6.96 -14.97
C GLY A 420 11.58 -6.52 -16.42
N ILE A 421 11.91 -5.26 -16.66
CA ILE A 421 12.00 -4.67 -17.99
C ILE A 421 13.30 -3.86 -18.03
N ALA A 422 14.13 -4.06 -19.05
CA ALA A 422 15.34 -3.29 -19.28
C ALA A 422 15.48 -2.95 -20.77
N GLN A 423 15.93 -1.73 -21.08
CA GLN A 423 16.19 -1.30 -22.45
C GLN A 423 17.69 -1.29 -22.72
N ASP A 424 18.12 -1.83 -23.86
CA ASP A 424 19.51 -1.73 -24.31
C ASP A 424 19.76 -0.48 -25.16
N LYS A 425 21.04 -0.20 -25.41
CA LYS A 425 21.50 0.96 -26.21
C LYS A 425 21.01 1.00 -27.66
N ASN A 426 20.39 -0.07 -28.15
CA ASN A 426 19.87 -0.20 -29.50
C ASN A 426 18.33 -0.13 -29.55
N ASP A 427 17.71 0.42 -28.50
CA ASP A 427 16.26 0.55 -28.35
C ASP A 427 15.50 -0.78 -28.35
N ILE A 428 16.17 -1.86 -27.94
CA ILE A 428 15.53 -3.14 -27.69
C ILE A 428 15.14 -3.20 -26.22
N VAL A 429 13.87 -3.51 -25.97
CA VAL A 429 13.34 -3.78 -24.65
C VAL A 429 13.41 -5.28 -24.39
N TRP A 430 14.03 -5.62 -23.26
CA TRP A 430 14.18 -6.97 -22.75
C TRP A 430 13.25 -7.15 -21.56
N ILE A 431 12.38 -8.16 -21.65
CA ILE A 431 11.30 -8.39 -20.69
C ILE A 431 11.54 -9.72 -20.00
N ALA A 432 11.79 -9.68 -18.70
CA ALA A 432 11.91 -10.83 -17.82
C ALA A 432 10.52 -11.25 -17.33
N THR A 433 10.21 -12.54 -17.48
CA THR A 433 8.91 -13.09 -17.11
C THR A 433 9.03 -14.19 -16.06
N ASN A 434 7.93 -14.39 -15.31
CA ASN A 434 7.70 -15.47 -14.39
C ASN A 434 6.85 -16.56 -15.07
N GLY A 435 7.46 -17.30 -16.00
CA GLY A 435 6.81 -18.42 -16.66
C GLY A 435 7.47 -18.71 -18.00
N PHE A 436 7.74 -17.63 -18.71
CA PHE A 436 7.96 -17.62 -20.16
C PHE A 436 9.41 -17.35 -20.58
N GLY A 437 10.32 -17.17 -19.61
CA GLY A 437 11.72 -16.82 -19.86
C GLY A 437 11.92 -15.34 -20.21
N LEU A 438 12.80 -15.07 -21.17
CA LEU A 438 13.23 -13.72 -21.55
C LEU A 438 12.69 -13.35 -22.94
N VAL A 439 12.05 -12.20 -23.05
CA VAL A 439 11.49 -11.71 -24.31
C VAL A 439 12.27 -10.51 -24.84
N LYS A 440 12.58 -10.53 -26.13
CA LYS A 440 13.26 -9.44 -26.85
C LYS A 440 12.26 -8.70 -27.73
N TYR A 441 12.02 -7.43 -27.43
CA TYR A 441 11.06 -6.56 -28.11
C TYR A 441 11.76 -5.39 -28.80
N SER A 442 11.46 -5.15 -30.07
CA SER A 442 11.92 -3.95 -30.78
C SER A 442 10.93 -2.82 -30.60
N THR A 443 11.34 -1.71 -30.02
CA THR A 443 10.51 -0.49 -29.96
C THR A 443 10.36 0.16 -31.34
N LYS A 444 11.41 0.08 -32.18
CA LYS A 444 11.40 0.59 -33.55
C LYS A 444 10.46 -0.18 -34.47
N GLU A 445 10.53 -1.51 -34.44
CA GLU A 445 9.68 -2.38 -35.27
C GLU A 445 8.34 -2.72 -34.61
N ARG A 446 8.16 -2.31 -33.34
CA ARG A 446 6.96 -2.53 -32.53
C ARG A 446 6.48 -3.98 -32.47
N ARG A 447 7.43 -4.91 -32.37
CA ARG A 447 7.15 -6.34 -32.33
C ARG A 447 8.17 -7.06 -31.47
N VAL A 448 7.78 -8.22 -30.97
CA VAL A 448 8.76 -9.18 -30.47
C VAL A 448 9.63 -9.66 -31.62
N ILE A 449 10.92 -9.63 -31.35
CA ILE A 449 11.94 -10.22 -32.20
C ILE A 449 12.10 -11.70 -31.87
N ARG A 450 12.14 -12.06 -30.57
CA ARG A 450 12.42 -13.42 -30.11
C ARG A 450 11.98 -13.67 -28.67
N HIS A 451 11.62 -14.92 -28.39
CA HIS A 451 11.45 -15.48 -27.05
C HIS A 451 12.62 -16.43 -26.74
N TYR A 452 13.23 -16.29 -25.57
CA TYR A 452 14.30 -17.14 -25.06
C TYR A 452 13.78 -17.94 -23.87
N THR A 453 13.83 -19.27 -23.96
CA THR A 453 13.28 -20.16 -22.91
C THR A 453 14.34 -21.09 -22.33
N ALA A 454 14.07 -21.66 -21.15
CA ALA A 454 14.93 -22.69 -20.56
C ALA A 454 15.10 -23.90 -21.48
N GLU A 455 14.01 -24.39 -22.07
CA GLU A 455 14.00 -25.61 -22.87
C GLU A 455 14.77 -25.46 -24.18
N LYS A 456 14.64 -24.31 -24.86
CA LYS A 456 15.22 -24.09 -26.19
C LYS A 456 16.59 -23.45 -26.12
N ASP A 457 16.75 -22.46 -25.25
CA ASP A 457 17.91 -21.57 -25.25
C ASP A 457 18.77 -21.74 -23.99
N GLY A 458 18.24 -22.38 -22.94
CA GLY A 458 18.92 -22.48 -21.65
C GLY A 458 18.93 -21.15 -20.87
N VAL A 459 18.08 -20.19 -21.23
CA VAL A 459 17.93 -18.91 -20.52
C VAL A 459 16.79 -19.05 -19.52
N GLY A 460 17.12 -19.11 -18.21
CA GLY A 460 16.22 -19.09 -17.05
C GLY A 460 15.08 -20.11 -17.06
N SER A 461 15.01 -21.01 -16.08
CA SER A 461 13.70 -21.60 -15.76
C SER A 461 12.77 -20.49 -15.29
N SER A 462 11.47 -20.81 -15.31
CA SER A 462 10.28 -19.96 -15.34
C SER A 462 10.14 -18.82 -14.31
N ARG A 463 11.19 -18.30 -13.64
CA ARG A 463 11.10 -17.29 -12.58
C ARG A 463 12.23 -16.26 -12.62
N ILE A 464 12.29 -15.43 -13.67
CA ILE A 464 13.27 -14.33 -13.78
C ILE A 464 12.74 -13.11 -13.04
N LYS A 465 13.34 -12.78 -11.89
CA LYS A 465 12.91 -11.69 -10.99
C LYS A 465 13.44 -10.32 -11.37
N THR A 466 14.67 -10.25 -11.84
CA THR A 466 15.31 -8.97 -12.18
C THR A 466 16.17 -9.13 -13.42
N ILE A 467 16.29 -8.04 -14.19
CA ILE A 467 17.09 -7.96 -15.40
C ILE A 467 17.92 -6.69 -15.34
N PHE A 468 19.20 -6.82 -15.69
CA PHE A 468 20.15 -5.72 -15.77
C PHE A 468 21.00 -5.88 -17.04
N ILE A 469 21.29 -4.78 -17.74
CA ILE A 469 22.13 -4.79 -18.94
C ILE A 469 23.38 -3.97 -18.62
N ASP A 470 24.54 -4.60 -18.69
CA ASP A 470 25.80 -3.93 -18.39
C ASP A 470 26.30 -3.06 -19.55
N ARG A 471 27.34 -2.26 -19.30
CA ARG A 471 27.95 -1.35 -20.30
C ARG A 471 28.48 -2.08 -21.55
N GLU A 472 28.79 -3.37 -21.43
CA GLU A 472 29.25 -4.21 -22.54
C GLU A 472 28.08 -4.80 -23.35
N GLY A 473 26.83 -4.62 -22.88
CA GLY A 473 25.63 -5.16 -23.51
C GLY A 473 25.33 -6.60 -23.11
N ILE A 474 25.96 -7.12 -22.05
CA ILE A 474 25.64 -8.42 -21.48
C ILE A 474 24.40 -8.28 -20.60
N ILE A 475 23.47 -9.21 -20.77
CA ILE A 475 22.22 -9.26 -20.04
C ILE A 475 22.42 -10.16 -18.82
N TRP A 476 22.19 -9.60 -17.64
CA TRP A 476 22.28 -10.25 -16.35
C TRP A 476 20.87 -10.47 -15.81
N LEU A 477 20.55 -11.71 -15.49
CA LEU A 477 19.23 -12.14 -15.05
C LEU A 477 19.35 -12.69 -13.62
N GLY A 478 18.59 -12.09 -12.71
CA GLY A 478 18.42 -12.62 -11.36
C GLY A 478 17.18 -13.50 -11.30
N THR A 479 17.31 -14.68 -10.70
CA THR A 479 16.23 -15.68 -10.63
C THR A 479 15.77 -15.94 -9.20
N LEU A 480 14.58 -16.51 -9.06
CA LEU A 480 14.09 -17.05 -7.78
C LEU A 480 14.54 -18.51 -7.57
N GLY A 481 15.84 -18.73 -7.42
CA GLY A 481 16.39 -20.01 -6.97
C GLY A 481 17.42 -20.67 -7.88
N GLU A 482 17.62 -20.17 -9.11
CA GLU A 482 18.68 -20.64 -10.02
C GLU A 482 19.95 -19.79 -9.97
N GLY A 483 19.99 -18.77 -9.11
CA GLY A 483 21.09 -17.83 -8.99
C GLY A 483 21.09 -16.76 -10.09
N LEU A 484 22.29 -16.34 -10.47
CA LEU A 484 22.55 -15.29 -11.45
C LEU A 484 22.88 -15.93 -12.81
N ILE A 485 22.29 -15.42 -13.88
CA ILE A 485 22.54 -15.87 -15.26
C ILE A 485 23.09 -14.69 -16.05
N SER A 486 24.20 -14.90 -16.76
CA SER A 486 24.67 -13.96 -17.79
C SER A 486 24.30 -14.51 -19.17
N PHE A 487 23.80 -13.64 -20.03
CA PHE A 487 23.42 -13.93 -21.40
C PHE A 487 24.02 -12.88 -22.34
N ASN A 488 24.88 -13.31 -23.27
CA ASN A 488 25.40 -12.45 -24.31
C ASN A 488 24.48 -12.52 -25.55
N PRO A 489 23.77 -11.44 -25.92
CA PRO A 489 22.82 -11.48 -27.03
C PRO A 489 23.48 -11.54 -28.41
N GLU A 490 24.77 -11.21 -28.54
CA GLU A 490 25.51 -11.20 -29.82
C GLU A 490 25.92 -12.60 -30.26
N ASN A 491 26.38 -13.44 -29.33
CA ASN A 491 26.87 -14.79 -29.61
C ASN A 491 26.06 -15.91 -28.95
N GLY A 492 25.03 -15.56 -28.16
CA GLY A 492 24.15 -16.51 -27.48
C GLY A 492 24.77 -17.22 -26.28
N LYS A 493 25.97 -16.82 -25.82
CA LYS A 493 26.65 -17.50 -24.72
C LYS A 493 25.95 -17.25 -23.39
N ILE A 494 25.73 -18.33 -22.64
CA ILE A 494 25.09 -18.31 -21.33
C ILE A 494 26.06 -18.83 -20.27
N ARG A 495 26.07 -18.19 -19.09
CA ARG A 495 26.76 -18.70 -17.89
C ARG A 495 25.84 -18.58 -16.68
N ARG A 496 25.92 -19.56 -15.78
CA ARG A 496 25.16 -19.59 -14.52
C ARG A 496 26.10 -19.50 -13.34
N PHE A 497 25.71 -18.72 -12.34
CA PHE A 497 26.43 -18.53 -11.09
C PHE A 497 25.48 -18.87 -9.95
N ILE A 498 25.82 -19.93 -9.22
CA ILE A 498 25.05 -20.44 -8.09
C ILE A 498 25.85 -20.33 -6.81
N ASN A 499 25.12 -20.28 -5.70
CA ASN A 499 25.65 -20.44 -4.37
C ASN A 499 26.27 -21.83 -4.22
N LYS A 500 27.49 -21.86 -3.71
CA LYS A 500 28.16 -23.08 -3.26
C LYS A 500 28.38 -22.93 -1.76
N GLU A 501 27.74 -23.79 -0.98
CA GLU A 501 27.81 -23.75 0.47
C GLU A 501 29.28 -23.75 0.95
N GLY A 502 29.60 -22.89 1.92
CA GLY A 502 30.96 -22.69 2.43
C GLY A 502 31.95 -21.96 1.50
N ASN A 503 31.60 -21.67 0.23
CA ASN A 503 32.50 -20.99 -0.71
C ASN A 503 32.20 -19.49 -0.83
N LEU A 504 33.07 -18.66 -0.26
CA LEU A 504 32.97 -17.20 -0.29
C LEU A 504 33.26 -16.57 -1.67
N ASN A 505 33.82 -17.35 -2.61
CA ASN A 505 34.05 -16.97 -4.01
C ASN A 505 32.90 -17.46 -4.93
N SER A 506 31.70 -17.67 -4.38
CA SER A 506 30.48 -18.00 -5.12
C SER A 506 29.33 -17.09 -4.68
N LEU A 507 28.19 -17.13 -5.38
CA LEU A 507 27.04 -16.28 -5.03
C LEU A 507 26.60 -16.52 -3.57
N ALA A 508 26.21 -15.46 -2.84
CA ALA A 508 25.83 -15.57 -1.44
C ALA A 508 24.54 -16.38 -1.23
N ASN A 509 23.59 -16.27 -2.16
CA ASN A 509 22.35 -17.02 -2.18
C ASN A 509 21.74 -17.05 -3.60
N ASN A 510 20.96 -18.10 -3.93
CA ASN A 510 20.40 -18.28 -5.28
C ASN A 510 19.16 -17.43 -5.60
N PHE A 511 18.59 -16.72 -4.63
CA PHE A 511 17.50 -15.79 -4.84
C PHE A 511 18.08 -14.40 -5.06
N VAL A 512 18.13 -13.96 -6.32
CA VAL A 512 18.71 -12.67 -6.71
C VAL A 512 17.60 -11.63 -6.82
N ASN A 513 17.72 -10.54 -6.06
CA ASN A 513 16.70 -9.51 -5.91
C ASN A 513 16.98 -8.26 -6.74
N ALA A 514 18.24 -7.81 -6.81
CA ALA A 514 18.65 -6.65 -7.60
C ALA A 514 20.09 -6.80 -8.10
N ILE A 515 20.39 -6.12 -9.21
CA ILE A 515 21.71 -6.13 -9.86
C ILE A 515 22.00 -4.69 -10.32
N ILE A 516 23.21 -4.18 -10.04
CA ILE A 516 23.73 -2.93 -10.61
C ILE A 516 25.19 -3.13 -11.05
N GLU A 517 25.67 -2.26 -11.94
CA GLU A 517 27.09 -2.15 -12.30
C GLU A 517 27.65 -0.84 -11.74
N ASP A 518 28.79 -0.92 -11.04
CA ASP A 518 29.44 0.26 -10.50
C ASP A 518 30.30 1.01 -11.52
N HIS A 519 30.76 2.22 -11.17
CA HIS A 519 31.64 3.05 -12.00
C HIS A 519 32.95 2.36 -12.42
N ASN A 520 33.41 1.35 -11.67
CA ASN A 520 34.63 0.60 -11.94
C ASN A 520 34.36 -0.68 -12.77
N GLY A 521 33.09 -0.97 -13.11
CA GLY A 521 32.69 -2.13 -13.90
C GLY A 521 32.50 -3.42 -13.10
N TYR A 522 32.47 -3.35 -11.77
CA TYR A 522 32.06 -4.50 -10.95
C TYR A 522 30.54 -4.59 -10.89
N LEU A 523 30.03 -5.82 -10.86
CA LEU A 523 28.61 -6.05 -10.61
C LEU A 523 28.35 -6.20 -9.13
N TRP A 524 27.32 -5.51 -8.65
CA TRP A 524 26.80 -5.68 -7.31
C TRP A 524 25.48 -6.44 -7.39
N ILE A 525 25.41 -7.56 -6.67
CA ILE A 525 24.26 -8.48 -6.71
C ILE A 525 23.68 -8.63 -5.31
N ALA A 526 22.48 -8.10 -5.13
CA ALA A 526 21.68 -8.24 -3.94
C ALA A 526 20.95 -9.59 -3.98
N THR A 527 21.15 -10.40 -2.95
CA THR A 527 20.47 -11.69 -2.78
C THR A 527 19.66 -11.72 -1.48
N SER A 528 18.74 -12.68 -1.35
CA SER A 528 17.94 -12.80 -0.12
C SER A 528 18.77 -13.05 1.14
N PHE A 529 20.03 -13.46 1.03
CA PHE A 529 20.93 -13.63 2.17
C PHE A 529 22.35 -13.14 1.84
N GLY A 530 22.47 -11.82 1.64
CA GLY A 530 23.76 -11.13 1.49
C GLY A 530 23.95 -10.39 0.17
N LEU A 531 25.06 -9.66 0.11
CA LEU A 531 25.50 -8.87 -1.03
C LEU A 531 26.72 -9.50 -1.68
N ASN A 532 26.85 -9.36 -2.99
CA ASN A 532 27.99 -9.86 -3.75
C ASN A 532 28.60 -8.74 -4.58
N ARG A 533 29.93 -8.62 -4.55
CA ARG A 533 30.69 -7.91 -5.58
C ARG A 533 31.28 -8.93 -6.53
N PHE A 534 31.01 -8.78 -7.82
CA PHE A 534 31.47 -9.69 -8.86
C PHE A 534 32.38 -8.97 -9.86
N ASP A 535 33.60 -9.48 -9.98
CA ASP A 535 34.50 -9.16 -11.09
C ASP A 535 34.13 -10.06 -12.27
N LYS A 536 33.87 -9.45 -13.43
CA LYS A 536 33.54 -10.14 -14.69
C LYS A 536 34.62 -11.14 -15.15
N LYS A 537 35.82 -11.12 -14.55
CA LYS A 537 36.85 -12.18 -14.64
C LYS A 537 36.51 -13.47 -13.87
N ASN A 538 35.27 -13.61 -13.39
CA ASN A 538 34.72 -14.73 -12.61
C ASN A 538 35.19 -14.80 -11.15
N SER A 539 35.30 -13.66 -10.47
CA SER A 539 35.62 -13.63 -9.03
C SER A 539 34.48 -12.99 -8.23
N PHE A 540 34.10 -13.62 -7.12
CA PHE A 540 33.11 -13.07 -6.19
C PHE A 540 33.78 -12.68 -4.88
N ILE A 541 33.33 -11.57 -4.31
CA ILE A 541 33.46 -11.25 -2.89
C ILE A 541 32.06 -11.25 -2.31
N THR A 542 31.84 -12.06 -1.27
CA THR A 542 30.56 -12.19 -0.60
C THR A 542 30.55 -11.46 0.73
N TYR A 543 29.59 -10.57 0.90
CA TYR A 543 29.32 -9.89 2.16
C TYR A 543 28.10 -10.59 2.80
N ARG A 544 28.39 -11.42 3.80
CA ARG A 544 27.38 -12.11 4.61
C ARG A 544 27.38 -11.53 6.02
N GLY A 545 26.20 -11.42 6.61
CA GLY A 545 26.09 -10.78 7.91
C GLY A 545 26.50 -11.60 9.10
N ARG A 546 27.08 -10.90 10.06
CA ARG A 546 27.29 -11.38 11.43
C ARG A 546 26.33 -10.60 12.31
N PHE A 547 25.46 -11.32 13.04
CA PHE A 547 24.37 -10.72 13.84
C PHE A 547 24.83 -9.63 14.83
N ASN A 548 26.11 -9.63 15.24
CA ASN A 548 26.67 -8.72 16.24
C ASN A 548 27.76 -7.77 15.72
N ASP A 549 27.98 -7.68 14.40
CA ASP A 549 28.99 -6.76 13.84
C ASP A 549 28.32 -5.57 13.16
N MET A 550 28.37 -4.42 13.84
CA MET A 550 27.80 -3.15 13.37
C MET A 550 28.46 -2.61 12.09
N ASN A 551 29.64 -3.12 11.71
CA ASN A 551 30.35 -2.74 10.48
C ASN A 551 30.15 -3.78 9.36
N SER A 552 29.20 -4.71 9.52
CA SER A 552 28.86 -5.71 8.51
C SER A 552 27.40 -5.54 8.06
N LEU A 553 27.13 -5.90 6.80
CA LEU A 553 25.76 -6.07 6.31
C LEU A 553 25.06 -7.09 7.21
N ALA A 554 24.00 -6.76 7.96
CA ALA A 554 23.34 -7.77 8.79
C ALA A 554 22.82 -8.93 7.90
N ASN A 555 22.65 -10.13 8.46
CA ASN A 555 22.21 -11.32 7.70
C ASN A 555 20.74 -11.17 7.28
N THR A 556 20.51 -10.43 6.20
CA THR A 556 19.25 -9.80 5.87
C THR A 556 18.95 -9.92 4.39
N GLN A 557 17.66 -9.82 4.05
CA GLN A 557 17.24 -9.80 2.64
C GLN A 557 17.60 -8.45 2.04
N THR A 558 18.63 -8.45 1.20
CA THR A 558 18.95 -7.29 0.37
C THR A 558 17.96 -7.21 -0.78
N ARG A 559 17.31 -6.05 -0.96
CA ARG A 559 16.19 -5.87 -1.90
C ARG A 559 16.51 -4.92 -3.04
N SER A 560 17.18 -3.82 -2.75
CA SER A 560 17.50 -2.77 -3.71
C SER A 560 18.96 -2.35 -3.58
N LEU A 561 19.51 -1.85 -4.67
CA LEU A 561 20.87 -1.35 -4.76
C LEU A 561 20.87 -0.02 -5.49
N TYR A 562 21.73 0.89 -5.04
CA TYR A 562 21.99 2.15 -5.71
C TYR A 562 23.47 2.52 -5.53
N GLN A 563 24.10 3.10 -6.54
CA GLN A 563 25.43 3.69 -6.39
C GLN A 563 25.31 5.22 -6.42
N ASP A 564 25.92 5.90 -5.46
CA ASP A 564 25.98 7.35 -5.44
C ASP A 564 27.13 7.93 -6.30
N GLU A 565 27.14 9.26 -6.46
CA GLU A 565 28.15 9.97 -7.25
C GLU A 565 29.57 9.83 -6.69
N ASN A 566 29.72 9.57 -5.38
CA ASN A 566 31.01 9.32 -4.74
C ASN A 566 31.49 7.87 -4.90
N GLY A 567 30.65 7.02 -5.49
CA GLY A 567 30.93 5.62 -5.74
C GLY A 567 30.60 4.69 -4.58
N HIS A 568 29.97 5.16 -3.50
CA HIS A 568 29.47 4.28 -2.44
C HIS A 568 28.25 3.49 -2.90
N ILE A 569 28.10 2.28 -2.36
CA ILE A 569 27.01 1.38 -2.69
C ILE A 569 25.99 1.39 -1.55
N TRP A 570 24.80 1.86 -1.87
CA TRP A 570 23.66 1.88 -0.98
C TRP A 570 22.85 0.60 -1.16
N VAL A 571 22.51 -0.04 -0.04
CA VAL A 571 21.87 -1.35 0.02
C VAL A 571 20.62 -1.25 0.86
N GLY A 572 19.47 -1.40 0.22
CA GLY A 572 18.19 -1.47 0.89
C GLY A 572 17.96 -2.88 1.40
N THR A 573 17.64 -3.01 2.69
CA THR A 573 17.40 -4.31 3.33
C THR A 573 16.09 -4.30 4.09
N MET A 574 15.64 -5.47 4.54
CA MET A 574 14.50 -5.58 5.47
C MET A 574 14.79 -4.99 6.86
N TYR A 575 16.05 -4.65 7.17
CA TYR A 575 16.48 -4.24 8.52
C TYR A 575 17.39 -3.01 8.50
N GLY A 576 17.10 -2.07 7.60
CA GLY A 576 17.73 -0.77 7.49
C GLY A 576 18.35 -0.51 6.13
N LEU A 577 18.84 0.71 5.99
CA LEU A 577 19.64 1.16 4.87
C LEU A 577 21.12 1.00 5.23
N TYR A 578 21.92 0.49 4.30
CA TYR A 578 23.36 0.36 4.47
C TYR A 578 24.08 1.12 3.38
N GLU A 579 25.11 1.85 3.76
CA GLU A 579 26.09 2.44 2.86
C GLU A 579 27.36 1.61 2.94
N LEU A 580 27.87 1.17 1.79
CA LEU A 580 29.12 0.44 1.67
C LEU A 580 30.12 1.30 0.91
N ASN A 581 31.26 1.58 1.53
CA ASN A 581 32.40 2.12 0.82
C ASN A 581 33.18 0.97 0.16
N PRO A 582 33.16 0.82 -1.17
CA PRO A 582 33.73 -0.35 -1.85
C PRO A 582 35.26 -0.37 -1.86
N LEU A 583 35.92 0.75 -1.54
CA LEU A 583 37.39 0.84 -1.44
C LEU A 583 37.91 0.31 -0.11
N THR A 584 37.12 0.44 0.95
CA THR A 584 37.49 0.05 2.32
C THR A 584 36.73 -1.17 2.84
N ASP A 585 35.71 -1.62 2.10
CA ASP A 585 34.78 -2.69 2.48
C ASP A 585 34.08 -2.43 3.83
N LYS A 586 33.93 -1.16 4.22
CA LYS A 586 33.25 -0.74 5.45
C LYS A 586 31.79 -0.40 5.20
N PHE A 587 30.93 -0.86 6.10
CA PHE A 587 29.51 -0.52 6.12
C PHE A 587 29.21 0.56 7.16
N THR A 588 28.40 1.53 6.78
CA THR A 588 27.65 2.42 7.68
C THR A 588 26.19 2.00 7.63
N ARG A 589 25.56 1.87 8.79
CA ARG A 589 24.16 1.45 8.90
C ARG A 589 23.30 2.64 9.31
N TYR A 590 22.23 2.86 8.56
CA TYR A 590 21.19 3.84 8.83
C TYR A 590 19.93 3.09 9.22
N LEU A 591 19.48 3.34 10.46
CA LEU A 591 18.28 2.73 11.01
C LEU A 591 17.26 3.80 11.32
N SER A 592 16.00 3.41 11.23
CA SER A 592 14.92 4.19 11.76
C SER A 592 15.06 4.27 13.27
N VAL A 593 15.05 5.50 13.77
CA VAL A 593 14.97 5.82 15.19
C VAL A 593 13.63 6.49 15.42
N LEU A 594 12.85 5.91 16.34
CA LEU A 594 11.53 6.40 16.70
C LEU A 594 11.60 7.89 17.08
N GLU A 595 10.64 8.69 16.59
CA GLU A 595 10.54 10.14 16.85
C GLU A 595 11.70 11.01 16.28
N ASP A 596 12.68 10.42 15.58
CA ASP A 596 13.76 11.15 14.93
C ASP A 596 13.53 11.26 13.42
N SER A 597 12.92 12.38 13.02
CA SER A 597 12.69 12.74 11.61
C SER A 597 13.96 12.94 10.77
N THR A 598 15.15 12.90 11.38
CA THR A 598 16.45 12.97 10.69
C THR A 598 17.01 11.60 10.30
N THR A 599 16.31 10.52 10.64
CA THR A 599 16.63 9.13 10.27
C THR A 599 15.67 8.59 9.20
N ILE A 600 15.94 7.39 8.66
CA ILE A 600 15.00 6.75 7.74
C ILE A 600 13.67 6.47 8.44
N SER A 601 12.55 6.75 7.79
CA SER A 601 11.22 6.61 8.40
C SER A 601 10.89 5.18 8.79
N GLN A 602 11.44 4.19 8.08
CA GLN A 602 11.29 2.77 8.37
C GLN A 602 12.50 1.95 7.95
N ASN A 603 12.73 0.84 8.65
CA ASN A 603 13.86 -0.05 8.40
C ASN A 603 13.68 -0.94 7.17
N MET A 604 12.44 -1.23 6.77
CA MET A 604 12.20 -2.06 5.59
C MET A 604 12.35 -1.23 4.31
N VAL A 605 13.56 -1.18 3.77
CA VAL A 605 13.86 -0.47 2.53
C VAL A 605 13.56 -1.37 1.33
N ILE A 606 12.56 -0.97 0.53
CA ILE A 606 12.08 -1.76 -0.62
C ILE A 606 12.62 -1.24 -1.96
N SER A 607 12.94 0.05 -2.04
CA SER A 607 13.48 0.66 -3.24
C SER A 607 14.49 1.75 -2.88
N LEU A 608 15.48 1.90 -3.75
CA LEU A 608 16.46 2.97 -3.69
C LEU A 608 16.58 3.56 -5.08
N ASN A 609 16.60 4.89 -5.15
CA ASN A 609 16.87 5.63 -6.37
C ASN A 609 17.56 6.95 -6.02
N GLY A 610 18.08 7.68 -6.99
CA GLY A 610 18.68 8.98 -6.71
C GLY A 610 18.58 9.96 -7.88
N ASP A 611 18.76 11.24 -7.57
CA ASP A 611 18.76 12.31 -8.56
C ASP A 611 20.18 12.83 -8.84
N ARG A 612 20.28 13.74 -9.81
CA ARG A 612 21.53 14.41 -10.20
C ARG A 612 21.98 15.50 -9.23
N ASN A 613 21.19 15.80 -8.20
CA ASN A 613 21.52 16.83 -7.21
C ASN A 613 22.23 16.23 -5.99
N GLY A 614 22.36 14.89 -5.94
CA GLY A 614 22.95 14.16 -4.83
C GLY A 614 21.93 13.76 -3.77
N HIS A 615 20.66 13.61 -4.13
CA HIS A 615 19.66 13.02 -3.26
C HIS A 615 19.48 11.53 -3.53
N ILE A 616 19.26 10.76 -2.48
CA ILE A 616 18.84 9.35 -2.54
C ILE A 616 17.41 9.28 -2.02
N PHE A 617 16.50 8.83 -2.89
CA PHE A 617 15.14 8.48 -2.53
C PHE A 617 15.10 7.06 -1.98
N ILE A 618 14.57 6.91 -0.78
CA ILE A 618 14.54 5.67 -0.02
C ILE A 618 13.07 5.32 0.21
N GLY A 619 12.55 4.44 -0.65
CA GLY A 619 11.19 3.92 -0.50
C GLY A 619 11.18 2.84 0.57
N THR A 620 10.40 3.06 1.61
CA THR A 620 10.27 2.13 2.72
C THR A 620 8.86 1.52 2.74
N PHE A 621 8.76 0.25 3.10
CA PHE A 621 7.47 -0.43 3.22
C PHE A 621 6.77 0.08 4.49
N GLY A 622 5.56 0.61 4.39
CA GLY A 622 4.82 1.21 5.51
C GLY A 622 5.30 2.60 5.97
N GLY A 623 6.53 3.02 5.62
CA GLY A 623 7.12 4.29 6.05
C GLY A 623 7.12 5.41 5.02
N GLY A 624 6.55 5.19 3.83
CA GLY A 624 6.53 6.19 2.76
C GLY A 624 7.89 6.39 2.09
N LEU A 625 8.15 7.61 1.61
CA LEU A 625 9.33 7.95 0.84
C LEU A 625 10.23 8.87 1.65
N ASN A 626 11.49 8.50 1.83
CA ASN A 626 12.49 9.39 2.42
C ASN A 626 13.39 9.96 1.34
N ILE A 627 13.98 11.10 1.63
CA ILE A 627 15.06 11.70 0.86
C ILE A 627 16.29 11.84 1.76
N LEU A 628 17.43 11.34 1.30
CA LEU A 628 18.74 11.53 1.92
C LEU A 628 19.58 12.45 1.04
N ASP A 629 20.06 13.55 1.58
CA ASP A 629 21.05 14.40 0.90
C ASP A 629 22.46 13.84 1.18
N ILE A 630 23.18 13.41 0.15
CA ILE A 630 24.51 12.78 0.26
C ILE A 630 25.56 13.75 0.83
N LYS A 631 25.44 15.06 0.57
CA LYS A 631 26.41 16.07 1.02
C LYS A 631 26.24 16.40 2.49
N THR A 632 25.00 16.54 2.92
CA THR A 632 24.67 16.88 4.32
C THR A 632 24.47 15.66 5.21
N GLN A 633 24.29 14.48 4.61
CA GLN A 633 23.91 13.23 5.26
C GLN A 633 22.60 13.34 6.05
N GLN A 634 21.74 14.30 5.70
CA GLN A 634 20.44 14.49 6.34
C GLN A 634 19.38 13.67 5.63
N ILE A 635 18.60 12.92 6.40
CA ILE A 635 17.44 12.18 5.93
C ILE A 635 16.18 12.96 6.32
N LYS A 636 15.19 13.00 5.45
CA LYS A 636 13.86 13.57 5.71
C LYS A 636 12.79 12.71 5.05
N LEU A 637 11.64 12.61 5.69
CA LEU A 637 10.43 12.07 5.06
C LEU A 637 9.84 13.13 4.10
N ILE A 638 9.34 12.71 2.93
CA ILE A 638 8.72 13.58 1.92
C ILE A 638 7.33 13.14 1.54
#